data_AF-A0A1I2QDD0-F1
#
_entry.id   AF-A0A1I2QDD0-F1
#
_cell.length_a   1.000
_cell.length_b   1.000
_cell.length_c   1.000
_cell.angle_alpha   90.00
_cell.angle_beta   90.00
_cell.angle_gamma   90.00
#
_symmetry.space_group_name_H-M   'P 1'
#
loop_
_entity.id
_entity.type
_entity.pdbx_description
1 polymer ?
#
loop_
_entity_poly.entity_id
_entity_poly.type
_entity_poly.pdbx_seq_one_letter_code
_entity_poly.pdbx_strand_id
1 'polypeptide(L)'
;MLPRIASILSLMMIFGIPIAYSKDFKIGLKVAQVGGYDSALLAWKPLAEQGYAAQYNSGVNSANVQGDKVTANDEDASNKAKVSIRVNEVIQANSQSVVHETLLSGITSYSGSFQDKNTYLGKVTPPTEIPYGDLAALKLMKLLPEFDISTYTRNVNTSIDWSGNTGERPEIGLFPDDHAAFIAGVDVNIELINATADQAMPSTFSFGHFPNLYWLPYLMTGDAKYIAHMEDQYIRVTSKMGVPVNEFANWYESGRYFAWSLRNLAQLAYLQQKGLTTQTYYIDALNFTKTYLTNKALNNSDPAYDTWRVLKFNSTTYKSVGFTGWQESMMGIVINYVAQLGFTDWLPICKWHFVQLQRRIDYWGWKAVDADHLWFYERASELGQSAEITNYGTARAWAAKAGETVKDSWERVTPYPLSKMNVQAYIDWPEGKLLTVNGTVGGQTFTYANRAQYAAHWAAMAARNGIDGADIIADALHEKINDRGDVWDYKNNPSGYPYTVELTPISNFNWTPGRNADGIVVDASWQQLPIATKENPIVHRITGSDPVGELTSDLISKGFNPASDDYGNGKVAGTFYAWVGQALDPVQKKAWIPWGGGHADSSMNGVWELDINKLKWSVESMPSDPDALGYEWSDSYKNSGSFTKYHGGYTLPDGRPPSQHTYGGVFKSGDWLVTTRNRRFAYNIVTKEYKIEEWSRNGAHITPDIHNYAFAYGDVVYGALKQANEWGGWHKIPDPSKPEVVNISAPSYDDINWNGGHALTQIGFDKIIAIGYKNRYQIFDMAAESWGPVTYITGDTPSAGYGYENELQGLVYIPNWGASGSILRQYMYGSSKGKWFVLDLETNIQTAIALEGSPIQYTPWVGQKVFTIEIGGITAMIYTSVRSGVSQTSIMRIE
;
A
#
# COMPACT_ATOMS: atom_id res chain seq x y z
N MET A 1 15.28 66.59 15.12
CA MET A 1 15.17 65.64 13.97
C MET A 1 13.79 64.96 13.96
N LEU A 2 12.69 65.72 14.06
CA LEU A 2 11.34 65.16 14.30
C LEU A 2 10.39 64.95 13.10
N PRO A 3 10.52 65.59 11.91
CA PRO A 3 9.45 65.54 10.90
C PRO A 3 9.42 64.27 10.03
N ARG A 4 10.42 63.37 10.09
CA ARG A 4 10.49 62.18 9.22
C ARG A 4 9.81 60.92 9.76
N ILE A 5 9.47 60.88 11.06
CA ILE A 5 8.85 59.69 11.68
C ILE A 5 7.32 59.69 11.48
N ALA A 6 6.69 60.86 11.46
CA ALA A 6 5.23 60.99 11.28
C ALA A 6 4.74 60.42 9.94
N SER A 7 5.46 60.66 8.84
CA SER A 7 5.07 60.21 7.50
C SER A 7 5.04 58.68 7.33
N ILE A 8 5.81 57.94 8.13
CA ILE A 8 5.84 56.47 8.09
C ILE A 8 4.66 55.89 8.89
N LEU A 9 4.33 56.48 10.05
CA LEU A 9 3.17 56.04 10.85
C LEU A 9 1.83 56.32 10.17
N SER A 10 1.68 57.44 9.45
CA SER A 10 0.43 57.73 8.71
C SER A 10 0.16 56.77 7.55
N LEU A 11 1.19 56.17 6.96
CA LEU A 11 1.02 55.20 5.87
C LEU A 11 0.56 53.82 6.38
N MET A 12 0.91 53.46 7.61
CA MET A 12 0.55 52.17 8.22
C MET A 12 -0.88 52.12 8.77
N MET A 13 -1.55 53.25 9.04
CA MET A 13 -2.94 53.25 9.53
C MET A 13 -4.00 53.13 8.43
N ILE A 14 -3.62 53.22 7.16
CA ILE A 14 -4.58 53.19 6.02
C ILE A 14 -4.95 51.74 5.62
N PHE A 15 -4.09 50.75 5.93
CA PHE A 15 -4.35 49.33 5.65
C PHE A 15 -4.72 48.59 6.94
N GLY A 16 -6.00 48.62 7.28
CA GLY A 16 -6.55 47.95 8.46
C GLY A 16 -6.50 46.43 8.36
N ILE A 17 -5.38 45.83 8.80
CA ILE A 17 -5.23 44.39 9.03
C ILE A 17 -5.06 44.17 10.54
N PRO A 18 -5.81 43.26 11.19
CA PRO A 18 -5.85 43.13 12.64
C PRO A 18 -4.51 42.70 13.25
N ILE A 19 -4.20 43.30 14.41
CA ILE A 19 -2.89 43.22 15.07
C ILE A 19 -2.85 42.03 16.03
N ALA A 20 -2.16 40.95 15.65
CA ALA A 20 -1.70 39.90 16.59
C ALA A 20 -0.16 39.72 16.59
N TYR A 21 0.51 40.02 15.46
CA TYR A 21 1.85 39.53 15.15
C TYR A 21 2.98 40.53 15.45
N SER A 22 3.05 41.04 16.69
CA SER A 22 4.14 41.94 17.11
C SER A 22 4.85 41.56 18.41
N LYS A 23 4.43 40.48 19.06
CA LYS A 23 4.89 40.12 20.41
C LYS A 23 6.36 39.71 20.41
N ASP A 24 6.74 38.73 19.62
CA ASP A 24 8.08 38.12 19.68
C ASP A 24 9.15 39.04 19.08
N PHE A 25 8.81 39.79 18.03
CA PHE A 25 9.66 40.88 17.53
C PHE A 25 9.94 41.92 18.62
N LYS A 26 8.91 42.37 19.37
CA LYS A 26 9.07 43.33 20.48
C LYS A 26 9.83 42.73 21.67
N ILE A 27 9.66 41.45 21.96
CA ILE A 27 10.43 40.75 23.01
C ILE A 27 11.91 40.74 22.62
N GLY A 28 12.26 40.21 21.45
CA GLY A 28 13.65 40.17 20.99
C GLY A 28 14.28 41.57 20.89
N LEU A 29 13.54 42.57 20.41
CA LEU A 29 14.02 43.95 20.35
C LEU A 29 14.29 44.54 21.73
N LYS A 30 13.40 44.31 22.71
CA LYS A 30 13.58 44.78 24.09
C LYS A 30 14.73 44.09 24.81
N VAL A 31 14.97 42.80 24.49
CA VAL A 31 16.10 42.02 24.99
C VAL A 31 17.43 42.45 24.35
N ALA A 32 17.45 42.73 23.05
CA ALA A 32 18.61 43.30 22.35
C ALA A 32 18.96 44.70 22.88
N GLN A 33 17.96 45.54 23.16
CA GLN A 33 18.15 46.88 23.72
C GLN A 33 18.79 46.91 25.11
N VAL A 34 18.79 45.79 25.85
CA VAL A 34 19.51 45.63 27.12
C VAL A 34 20.77 44.76 27.01
N GLY A 35 21.23 44.48 25.79
CA GLY A 35 22.48 43.76 25.51
C GLY A 35 22.38 42.23 25.49
N GLY A 36 21.17 41.65 25.60
CA GLY A 36 20.96 40.20 25.66
C GLY A 36 20.91 39.50 24.29
N TYR A 37 21.92 39.73 23.42
CA TYR A 37 21.85 39.37 22.00
C TYR A 37 21.47 37.91 21.69
N ASP A 38 22.02 36.92 22.41
CA ASP A 38 21.67 35.51 22.18
C ASP A 38 20.20 35.20 22.52
N SER A 39 19.69 35.82 23.58
CA SER A 39 18.27 35.71 23.97
C SER A 39 17.35 36.46 23.03
N ALA A 40 17.82 37.54 22.38
CA ALA A 40 17.08 38.24 21.32
C ALA A 40 17.00 37.39 20.04
N LEU A 41 18.10 36.73 19.66
CA LEU A 41 18.13 35.78 18.54
C LEU A 41 17.20 34.59 18.80
N LEU A 42 17.19 34.03 20.01
CA LEU A 42 16.24 32.99 20.42
C LEU A 42 14.77 33.45 20.35
N ALA A 43 14.48 34.69 20.74
CA ALA A 43 13.13 35.26 20.64
C ALA A 43 12.70 35.57 19.19
N TRP A 44 13.63 35.84 18.29
CA TRP A 44 13.35 36.09 16.87
C TRP A 44 13.39 34.84 15.98
N LYS A 45 14.03 33.76 16.43
CA LYS A 45 14.14 32.50 15.69
C LYS A 45 12.78 31.96 15.17
N PRO A 46 11.67 31.97 15.94
CA PRO A 46 10.36 31.57 15.44
C PRO A 46 9.86 32.39 14.25
N LEU A 47 10.26 33.66 14.11
CA LEU A 47 9.91 34.50 12.96
C LEU A 47 10.60 34.03 11.67
N ALA A 48 11.83 33.53 11.77
CA ALA A 48 12.55 32.96 10.63
C ALA A 48 11.96 31.60 10.22
N GLU A 49 11.62 30.76 11.21
CA GLU A 49 10.99 29.45 11.00
C GLU A 49 9.57 29.57 10.41
N GLN A 50 8.87 30.69 10.64
CA GLN A 50 7.58 31.05 10.04
C GLN A 50 7.72 31.84 8.72
N GLY A 51 8.90 31.91 8.12
CA GLY A 51 9.13 32.55 6.81
C GLY A 51 9.21 34.09 6.82
N TYR A 52 9.10 34.75 7.96
CA TYR A 52 9.16 36.22 8.09
C TYR A 52 10.61 36.76 8.07
N ALA A 53 11.41 36.33 7.10
CA ALA A 53 12.82 36.66 6.95
C ALA A 53 13.10 38.17 6.98
N ALA A 54 12.23 39.00 6.40
CA ALA A 54 12.36 40.46 6.42
C ALA A 54 12.29 41.06 7.85
N GLN A 55 11.47 40.47 8.74
CA GLN A 55 11.31 40.94 10.12
C GLN A 55 12.43 40.41 11.01
N TYR A 56 12.84 39.15 10.83
CA TYR A 56 14.05 38.60 11.45
C TYR A 56 15.30 39.44 11.08
N ASN A 57 15.52 39.70 9.79
CA ASN A 57 16.64 40.51 9.31
C ASN A 57 16.56 41.96 9.80
N SER A 58 15.36 42.54 9.91
CA SER A 58 15.15 43.87 10.49
C SER A 58 15.53 43.91 11.99
N GLY A 59 15.22 42.85 12.75
CA GLY A 59 15.63 42.68 14.14
C GLY A 59 17.15 42.61 14.27
N VAL A 60 17.78 41.69 13.53
CA VAL A 60 19.24 41.52 13.50
C VAL A 60 19.96 42.80 13.09
N ASN A 61 19.47 43.51 12.06
CA ASN A 61 20.06 44.79 11.64
C ASN A 61 19.86 45.90 12.69
N SER A 62 18.72 45.96 13.37
CA SER A 62 18.48 46.91 14.45
C SER A 62 19.40 46.65 15.65
N ALA A 63 19.65 45.37 15.97
CA ALA A 63 20.58 44.96 17.00
C ALA A 63 22.03 45.36 16.65
N ASN A 64 22.47 45.13 15.41
CA ASN A 64 23.79 45.51 14.93
C ASN A 64 24.03 47.03 14.99
N VAL A 65 23.09 47.85 14.52
CA VAL A 65 23.19 49.33 14.53
C VAL A 65 23.25 49.90 15.97
N GLN A 66 22.75 49.16 16.96
CA GLN A 66 22.78 49.60 18.36
C GLN A 66 24.03 49.10 19.12
N GLY A 67 24.72 48.08 18.60
CA GLY A 67 26.01 47.58 19.10
C GLY A 67 27.20 48.51 18.87
N ASP A 68 27.13 49.41 17.87
CA ASP A 68 28.18 50.40 17.54
C ASP A 68 28.38 51.52 18.59
N LYS A 69 27.71 51.43 19.75
CA LYS A 69 27.86 52.38 20.88
C LYS A 69 28.47 51.80 22.15
N VAL A 70 28.94 50.54 22.13
CA VAL A 70 29.68 49.97 23.26
C VAL A 70 31.18 50.25 23.08
N THR A 71 31.76 50.99 24.02
CA THR A 71 33.19 51.34 24.03
C THR A 71 34.07 50.11 24.19
N ALA A 72 35.18 50.09 23.46
CA ALA A 72 36.03 48.91 23.28
C ALA A 72 36.65 48.34 24.57
N ASN A 73 36.75 47.01 24.61
CA ASN A 73 37.74 46.22 25.35
C ASN A 73 38.11 44.98 24.50
N ASP A 74 39.37 44.57 24.53
CA ASP A 74 40.04 43.89 23.40
C ASP A 74 39.77 42.39 23.17
N GLU A 75 38.82 41.75 23.86
CA GLU A 75 38.47 40.34 23.57
C GLU A 75 37.41 40.18 22.45
N ASP A 76 36.60 41.19 22.19
CA ASP A 76 35.41 41.06 21.34
C ASP A 76 35.71 41.08 19.81
N ALA A 77 36.89 41.56 19.43
CA ALA A 77 37.34 41.58 18.03
C ALA A 77 37.55 40.16 17.44
N SER A 78 37.98 39.20 18.26
CA SER A 78 38.21 37.80 17.87
C SER A 78 36.90 37.09 17.49
N ASN A 79 35.80 37.41 18.17
CA ASN A 79 34.48 36.85 17.88
C ASN A 79 33.81 37.55 16.69
N LYS A 80 33.95 38.88 16.56
CA LYS A 80 33.46 39.62 15.37
C LYS A 80 34.07 39.09 14.06
N ALA A 81 35.37 38.77 14.05
CA ALA A 81 36.02 38.14 12.90
C ALA A 81 35.41 36.77 12.54
N LYS A 82 35.12 35.91 13.53
CA LYS A 82 34.52 34.59 13.32
C LYS A 82 33.08 34.66 12.79
N VAL A 83 32.31 35.68 13.18
CA VAL A 83 30.93 35.88 12.67
C VAL A 83 30.95 36.36 11.21
N SER A 84 31.79 37.33 10.85
CA SER A 84 31.90 37.77 9.45
C SER A 84 32.42 36.67 8.51
N ILE A 85 33.31 35.78 8.97
CA ILE A 85 33.75 34.63 8.19
C ILE A 85 32.57 33.67 7.93
N ARG A 86 31.83 33.27 8.98
CA ARG A 86 30.67 32.36 8.81
C ARG A 86 29.54 32.94 7.96
N VAL A 87 29.28 34.25 8.05
CA VAL A 87 28.27 34.90 7.20
C VAL A 87 28.71 34.89 5.73
N ASN A 88 29.99 35.12 5.44
CA ASN A 88 30.50 35.05 4.07
C ASN A 88 30.57 33.61 3.53
N GLU A 89 30.85 32.61 4.36
CA GLU A 89 30.78 31.18 3.99
C GLU A 89 29.34 30.77 3.61
N VAL A 90 28.33 31.20 4.38
CA VAL A 90 26.90 30.97 4.06
C VAL A 90 26.47 31.70 2.78
N ILE A 91 26.97 32.93 2.54
CA ILE A 91 26.70 33.68 1.30
C ILE A 91 27.40 33.02 0.10
N GLN A 92 28.63 32.54 0.23
CA GLN A 92 29.32 31.83 -0.85
C GLN A 92 28.64 30.50 -1.19
N ALA A 93 28.26 29.70 -0.18
CA ALA A 93 27.52 28.45 -0.38
C ALA A 93 26.20 28.66 -1.15
N ASN A 94 25.45 29.72 -0.85
CA ASN A 94 24.23 30.07 -1.57
C ASN A 94 24.46 30.70 -2.95
N SER A 95 25.66 31.22 -3.25
CA SER A 95 25.98 31.85 -4.54
C SER A 95 26.49 30.88 -5.60
N GLN A 96 27.12 29.77 -5.20
CA GLN A 96 27.69 28.79 -6.14
C GLN A 96 26.72 27.66 -6.55
N SER A 97 25.62 27.45 -5.83
CA SER A 97 24.60 26.45 -6.20
C SER A 97 23.62 26.90 -7.30
N VAL A 98 23.70 28.15 -7.77
CA VAL A 98 22.64 28.79 -8.59
C VAL A 98 23.03 28.96 -10.08
N VAL A 99 24.27 28.67 -10.48
CA VAL A 99 24.80 29.07 -11.80
C VAL A 99 25.20 27.90 -12.72
N HIS A 100 25.00 26.63 -12.31
CA HIS A 100 25.34 25.49 -13.20
C HIS A 100 24.47 24.23 -13.11
N GLU A 101 23.17 24.34 -12.80
CA GLU A 101 22.24 23.20 -12.97
C GLU A 101 20.79 23.59 -13.38
N THR A 102 20.60 24.79 -13.92
CA THR A 102 19.27 25.29 -14.32
C THR A 102 18.84 24.76 -15.70
N LEU A 103 18.60 23.45 -15.80
CA LEU A 103 17.76 22.78 -16.80
C LEU A 103 17.66 21.27 -16.49
N LEU A 104 16.59 20.88 -15.76
CA LEU A 104 15.97 19.54 -15.60
C LEU A 104 15.88 18.88 -14.19
N SER A 105 16.60 19.32 -13.14
CA SER A 105 16.61 18.61 -11.83
C SER A 105 15.65 19.13 -10.74
N GLY A 106 15.00 20.29 -10.93
CA GLY A 106 14.42 21.09 -9.84
C GLY A 106 13.00 20.76 -9.30
N ILE A 107 12.48 19.53 -9.40
CA ILE A 107 11.10 19.19 -8.94
C ILE A 107 11.06 17.98 -7.98
N THR A 108 11.94 17.96 -6.97
CA THR A 108 11.82 17.02 -5.85
C THR A 108 11.86 17.76 -4.50
N SER A 109 10.78 17.57 -3.73
CA SER A 109 10.56 18.12 -2.37
C SER A 109 10.70 19.64 -2.18
N TYR A 110 9.58 20.37 -2.35
CA TYR A 110 9.39 21.70 -1.74
C TYR A 110 8.25 21.61 -0.71
N SER A 111 8.53 21.87 0.56
CA SER A 111 7.58 21.71 1.68
C SER A 111 6.87 23.00 2.09
N GLY A 112 6.71 23.95 1.17
CA GLY A 112 5.96 25.19 1.38
C GLY A 112 4.44 25.00 1.40
N SER A 113 3.72 26.02 1.87
CA SER A 113 2.26 26.06 1.90
C SER A 113 1.66 26.01 0.48
N PHE A 114 0.35 25.72 0.36
CA PHE A 114 -0.32 25.74 -0.94
C PHE A 114 -0.20 27.07 -1.70
N GLN A 115 -0.05 28.19 -0.98
CA GLN A 115 0.15 29.51 -1.59
C GLN A 115 1.54 29.68 -2.21
N ASP A 116 2.58 29.08 -1.60
CA ASP A 116 3.97 29.17 -2.08
C ASP A 116 4.18 28.42 -3.41
N LYS A 117 3.48 27.30 -3.60
CA LYS A 117 3.51 26.53 -4.86
C LYS A 117 2.95 27.34 -6.05
N ASN A 118 1.98 28.21 -5.82
CA ASN A 118 1.36 29.04 -6.87
C ASN A 118 2.19 30.28 -7.23
N THR A 119 3.05 30.80 -6.34
CA THR A 119 3.93 31.96 -6.62
C THR A 119 5.23 31.60 -7.34
N TYR A 120 5.67 30.35 -7.28
CA TYR A 120 6.93 29.92 -7.92
C TYR A 120 6.82 29.72 -9.44
N LEU A 121 5.61 29.56 -9.97
CA LEU A 121 5.35 29.69 -11.40
C LEU A 121 5.37 31.17 -11.78
N GLY A 122 6.57 31.67 -12.09
CA GLY A 122 6.75 32.98 -12.72
C GLY A 122 5.93 33.11 -14.02
N LYS A 123 5.86 34.32 -14.59
CA LYS A 123 5.03 34.68 -15.76
C LYS A 123 5.44 34.00 -17.08
N VAL A 124 5.42 32.67 -17.12
CA VAL A 124 5.58 31.85 -18.32
C VAL A 124 4.21 31.78 -18.99
N THR A 125 4.08 32.42 -20.15
CA THR A 125 2.89 32.28 -20.99
C THR A 125 2.75 30.81 -21.40
N PRO A 126 1.63 30.13 -21.13
CA PRO A 126 1.44 28.75 -21.57
C PRO A 126 1.52 28.64 -23.11
N PRO A 127 2.01 27.51 -23.67
CA PRO A 127 1.98 27.27 -25.10
C PRO A 127 0.57 27.40 -25.70
N THR A 128 0.49 27.90 -26.94
CA THR A 128 -0.78 28.00 -27.68
C THR A 128 -1.21 26.66 -28.27
N GLU A 129 -0.25 25.82 -28.63
CA GLU A 129 -0.42 24.45 -29.14
C GLU A 129 -0.25 23.43 -28.00
N ILE A 130 -0.67 22.18 -28.21
CA ILE A 130 -0.50 21.11 -27.21
C ILE A 130 0.94 20.58 -27.30
N PRO A 131 1.74 20.67 -26.23
CA PRO A 131 3.14 20.28 -26.23
C PRO A 131 3.26 18.78 -25.94
N TYR A 132 3.04 17.95 -26.97
CA TYR A 132 2.96 16.50 -26.81
C TYR A 132 4.24 15.91 -26.18
N GLY A 133 4.06 15.06 -25.18
CA GLY A 133 5.16 14.43 -24.42
C GLY A 133 5.87 15.35 -23.40
N ASP A 134 5.71 16.68 -23.48
CA ASP A 134 6.31 17.61 -22.50
C ASP A 134 5.44 17.70 -21.24
N LEU A 135 5.72 16.83 -20.27
CA LEU A 135 5.03 16.78 -18.99
C LEU A 135 5.01 18.14 -18.27
N ALA A 136 6.09 18.93 -18.33
CA ALA A 136 6.16 20.21 -17.63
C ALA A 136 5.23 21.25 -18.27
N ALA A 137 5.23 21.35 -19.60
CA ALA A 137 4.36 22.24 -20.34
C ALA A 137 2.88 21.79 -20.28
N LEU A 138 2.60 20.48 -20.27
CA LEU A 138 1.25 19.94 -20.08
C LEU A 138 0.66 20.22 -18.68
N LYS A 139 1.50 20.18 -17.63
CA LYS A 139 1.14 20.64 -16.27
C LYS A 139 0.91 22.15 -16.21
N LEU A 140 1.74 22.94 -16.90
CA LEU A 140 1.58 24.40 -16.98
C LEU A 140 0.25 24.77 -17.66
N MET A 141 -0.11 24.08 -18.75
CA MET A 141 -1.40 24.23 -19.44
C MET A 141 -2.59 23.57 -18.74
N LYS A 142 -2.37 22.92 -17.58
CA LYS A 142 -3.39 22.20 -16.80
C LYS A 142 -4.12 21.10 -17.57
N LEU A 143 -3.51 20.55 -18.62
CA LEU A 143 -4.01 19.36 -19.36
C LEU A 143 -3.71 18.06 -18.61
N LEU A 144 -2.66 18.08 -17.79
CA LEU A 144 -2.39 17.13 -16.72
C LEU A 144 -2.61 17.86 -15.39
N PRO A 145 -3.83 17.83 -14.82
CA PRO A 145 -4.08 18.44 -13.53
C PRO A 145 -3.26 17.73 -12.46
N GLU A 146 -2.48 18.47 -11.68
CA GLU A 146 -1.64 17.87 -10.64
C GLU A 146 -2.52 17.51 -9.42
N PHE A 147 -2.19 16.48 -8.66
CA PHE A 147 -2.86 16.18 -7.39
C PHE A 147 -1.82 15.97 -6.31
N ASP A 148 -2.16 16.19 -5.05
CA ASP A 148 -1.19 15.89 -3.99
C ASP A 148 -0.82 14.39 -3.98
N ILE A 149 -1.74 13.45 -4.28
CA ILE A 149 -1.34 12.03 -4.52
C ILE A 149 -0.33 11.83 -5.64
N SER A 150 -0.20 12.75 -6.60
CA SER A 150 0.75 12.54 -7.70
C SER A 150 2.16 12.41 -7.13
N THR A 151 2.56 13.20 -6.12
CA THR A 151 3.88 13.07 -5.50
C THR A 151 4.09 11.79 -4.67
N TYR A 152 3.07 10.95 -4.49
CA TYR A 152 3.12 9.73 -3.66
C TYR A 152 2.73 8.45 -4.39
N THR A 153 2.19 8.53 -5.61
CA THR A 153 1.77 7.36 -6.39
C THR A 153 3.00 6.70 -7.01
N ARG A 154 3.38 5.52 -6.50
CA ARG A 154 4.63 4.82 -6.86
C ARG A 154 4.48 3.69 -7.90
N ASN A 155 3.26 3.20 -8.13
CA ASN A 155 3.01 2.05 -8.99
C ASN A 155 2.08 2.39 -10.15
N VAL A 156 2.37 1.78 -11.30
CA VAL A 156 1.58 1.81 -12.53
C VAL A 156 0.62 0.61 -12.51
N ASN A 157 -0.65 0.81 -12.87
CA ASN A 157 -1.62 -0.27 -13.05
C ASN A 157 -2.00 -0.44 -14.52
N THR A 158 -1.27 -1.35 -15.16
CA THR A 158 -1.49 -1.74 -16.55
C THR A 158 -2.64 -2.75 -16.73
N SER A 159 -3.20 -3.25 -15.62
CA SER A 159 -4.37 -4.15 -15.62
C SER A 159 -5.68 -3.35 -15.70
N ILE A 160 -6.19 -3.18 -16.91
CA ILE A 160 -7.44 -2.47 -17.19
C ILE A 160 -8.58 -3.47 -17.41
N ASP A 161 -9.56 -3.47 -16.50
CA ASP A 161 -10.82 -4.21 -16.67
C ASP A 161 -11.91 -3.29 -17.23
N TRP A 162 -12.19 -3.41 -18.53
CA TRP A 162 -13.29 -2.72 -19.20
C TRP A 162 -14.69 -3.25 -18.83
N SER A 163 -14.76 -4.46 -18.28
CA SER A 163 -16.04 -5.15 -18.05
C SER A 163 -16.78 -4.66 -16.81
N GLY A 164 -16.06 -4.04 -15.85
CA GLY A 164 -16.63 -3.60 -14.57
C GLY A 164 -16.99 -4.75 -13.62
N ASN A 165 -16.41 -5.94 -13.82
CA ASN A 165 -16.70 -7.14 -13.04
C ASN A 165 -15.89 -7.20 -11.73
N THR A 166 -14.80 -6.46 -11.66
CA THR A 166 -13.90 -6.42 -10.50
C THR A 166 -14.42 -5.57 -9.34
N GLY A 167 -15.51 -4.80 -9.55
CA GLY A 167 -16.09 -3.90 -8.55
C GLY A 167 -15.19 -2.69 -8.32
N GLU A 168 -15.60 -1.75 -7.45
CA GLU A 168 -15.11 -0.35 -7.43
C GLU A 168 -13.58 -0.07 -7.28
N ARG A 169 -12.67 -1.04 -7.41
CA ARG A 169 -11.24 -0.96 -7.01
C ARG A 169 -10.21 -0.75 -8.14
N PRO A 170 -10.35 -1.28 -9.37
CA PRO A 170 -9.55 -0.82 -10.51
C PRO A 170 -10.27 0.27 -11.34
N GLU A 171 -11.48 0.64 -10.94
CA GLU A 171 -12.49 1.28 -11.81
C GLU A 171 -12.65 2.79 -11.62
N ILE A 172 -12.06 3.40 -10.59
CA ILE A 172 -12.30 4.82 -10.28
C ILE A 172 -11.44 5.74 -11.17
N GLY A 173 -11.33 5.50 -12.47
CA GLY A 173 -10.33 6.14 -13.34
C GLY A 173 -10.52 7.64 -13.66
N LEU A 174 -10.46 8.55 -12.67
CA LEU A 174 -10.22 9.99 -12.91
C LEU A 174 -8.78 10.17 -13.40
N PHE A 175 -7.90 9.50 -12.66
CA PHE A 175 -6.55 9.12 -13.01
C PHE A 175 -6.58 7.60 -12.92
N PRO A 176 -6.32 6.86 -14.02
CA PRO A 176 -5.55 5.64 -13.91
C PRO A 176 -4.34 5.91 -13.00
N ASP A 177 -3.92 4.96 -12.18
CA ASP A 177 -2.75 5.16 -11.29
C ASP A 177 -1.55 5.65 -12.12
N ASP A 178 -1.45 5.16 -13.36
CA ASP A 178 -0.54 5.55 -14.42
C ASP A 178 -0.49 7.07 -14.67
N HIS A 179 -1.63 7.78 -14.68
CA HIS A 179 -1.65 9.23 -14.83
C HIS A 179 -1.07 9.92 -13.58
N ALA A 180 -1.40 9.43 -12.38
CA ALA A 180 -0.91 10.03 -11.14
C ALA A 180 0.59 9.77 -10.95
N ALA A 181 1.05 8.55 -11.24
CA ALA A 181 2.46 8.15 -11.30
C ALA A 181 3.22 8.92 -12.39
N PHE A 182 2.63 9.13 -13.57
CA PHE A 182 3.27 9.90 -14.64
C PHE A 182 3.45 11.37 -14.23
N ILE A 183 2.43 11.96 -13.59
CA ILE A 183 2.51 13.31 -13.01
C ILE A 183 3.52 13.37 -11.86
N ALA A 184 3.74 12.27 -11.13
CA ALA A 184 4.79 12.14 -10.11
C ALA A 184 6.22 12.30 -10.67
N GLY A 185 6.42 11.99 -11.96
CA GLY A 185 7.75 11.70 -12.51
C GLY A 185 8.26 10.30 -12.18
N VAL A 186 7.38 9.34 -11.83
CA VAL A 186 7.72 7.92 -11.87
C VAL A 186 7.95 7.53 -13.33
N ASP A 187 8.90 6.63 -13.58
CA ASP A 187 9.14 6.07 -14.91
C ASP A 187 7.97 5.14 -15.29
N VAL A 188 6.95 5.73 -15.91
CA VAL A 188 5.77 5.00 -16.37
C VAL A 188 6.05 4.50 -17.78
N ASN A 189 5.97 3.19 -17.98
CA ASN A 189 6.15 2.58 -19.30
C ASN A 189 5.05 3.05 -20.27
N ILE A 190 5.35 4.15 -20.98
CA ILE A 190 4.43 4.80 -21.91
C ILE A 190 4.13 3.92 -23.12
N GLU A 191 5.05 3.04 -23.53
CA GLU A 191 4.80 2.04 -24.57
C GLU A 191 3.71 1.06 -24.13
N LEU A 192 3.69 0.66 -22.86
CA LEU A 192 2.68 -0.24 -22.31
C LEU A 192 1.33 0.46 -22.08
N ILE A 193 1.32 1.74 -21.68
CA ILE A 193 0.08 2.54 -21.67
C ILE A 193 -0.48 2.64 -23.10
N ASN A 194 0.36 3.01 -24.07
CA ASN A 194 -0.04 3.13 -25.48
C ASN A 194 -0.52 1.79 -26.05
N ALA A 195 0.19 0.68 -25.81
CA ALA A 195 -0.22 -0.66 -26.24
C ALA A 195 -1.55 -1.12 -25.60
N THR A 196 -1.88 -0.59 -24.42
CA THR A 196 -3.19 -0.84 -23.78
C THR A 196 -4.27 0.07 -24.37
N ALA A 197 -3.96 1.32 -24.67
CA ALA A 197 -4.86 2.28 -25.30
C ALA A 197 -5.10 2.02 -26.80
N ASP A 198 -4.19 1.32 -27.48
CA ASP A 198 -4.32 0.84 -28.86
C ASP A 198 -5.31 -0.32 -28.99
N GLN A 199 -5.77 -0.89 -27.87
CA GLN A 199 -6.84 -1.88 -27.87
C GLN A 199 -8.17 -1.21 -28.21
N ALA A 200 -8.85 -1.72 -29.23
CA ALA A 200 -10.18 -1.25 -29.60
C ALA A 200 -11.14 -1.36 -28.40
N MET A 201 -11.87 -0.29 -28.10
CA MET A 201 -12.86 -0.30 -27.02
C MET A 201 -13.83 -1.48 -27.20
N PRO A 202 -14.06 -2.30 -26.15
CA PRO A 202 -15.00 -3.41 -26.23
C PRO A 202 -16.40 -3.01 -26.69
N SER A 203 -17.11 -3.94 -27.33
CA SER A 203 -18.51 -3.74 -27.74
C SER A 203 -19.45 -3.50 -26.54
N THR A 204 -19.04 -3.93 -25.35
CA THR A 204 -19.72 -3.71 -24.07
C THR A 204 -18.75 -3.23 -23.01
N PHE A 205 -19.04 -2.11 -22.35
CA PHE A 205 -18.30 -1.60 -21.19
C PHE A 205 -19.25 -1.16 -20.08
N SER A 206 -18.77 -1.10 -18.84
CA SER A 206 -19.57 -0.58 -17.73
C SER A 206 -19.71 0.93 -17.82
N PHE A 207 -20.93 1.41 -18.08
CA PHE A 207 -21.24 2.86 -18.06
C PHE A 207 -21.03 3.50 -16.67
N GLY A 208 -21.02 2.69 -15.60
CA GLY A 208 -20.70 3.16 -14.24
C GLY A 208 -19.21 3.34 -13.98
N HIS A 209 -18.35 2.79 -14.84
CA HIS A 209 -16.91 2.66 -14.64
C HIS A 209 -16.20 2.99 -15.96
N PHE A 210 -16.05 4.30 -16.20
CA PHE A 210 -15.66 4.87 -17.49
C PHE A 210 -14.30 5.60 -17.38
N PRO A 211 -13.18 4.85 -17.40
CA PRO A 211 -11.84 5.38 -17.16
C PRO A 211 -11.32 6.27 -18.31
N ASN A 212 -10.39 7.18 -17.98
CA ASN A 212 -9.88 8.20 -18.91
C ASN A 212 -8.76 7.73 -19.88
N LEU A 213 -8.95 6.59 -20.53
CA LEU A 213 -7.82 5.82 -21.06
C LEU A 213 -7.14 6.39 -22.31
N TYR A 214 -7.77 7.34 -22.99
CA TYR A 214 -7.28 7.89 -24.25
C TYR A 214 -6.65 9.29 -24.11
N TRP A 215 -6.93 10.00 -23.02
CA TRP A 215 -6.44 11.37 -22.83
C TRP A 215 -4.93 11.44 -22.61
N LEU A 216 -4.35 10.62 -21.73
CA LEU A 216 -2.90 10.61 -21.53
C LEU A 216 -2.15 10.13 -22.79
N PRO A 217 -2.49 9.00 -23.43
CA PRO A 217 -1.88 8.60 -24.70
C PRO A 217 -1.93 9.69 -25.77
N TYR A 218 -3.06 10.40 -25.88
CA TYR A 218 -3.18 11.54 -26.78
C TYR A 218 -2.21 12.68 -26.43
N LEU A 219 -2.16 13.10 -25.16
CA LEU A 219 -1.21 14.14 -24.72
C LEU A 219 0.25 13.71 -24.86
N MET A 220 0.55 12.41 -24.87
CA MET A 220 1.92 11.89 -25.01
C MET A 220 2.38 11.71 -26.46
N THR A 221 1.45 11.43 -27.39
CA THR A 221 1.80 11.06 -28.77
C THR A 221 1.30 12.04 -29.84
N GLY A 222 0.26 12.81 -29.54
CA GLY A 222 -0.49 13.60 -30.53
C GLY A 222 -1.32 12.77 -31.51
N ASP A 223 -1.42 11.44 -31.33
CA ASP A 223 -2.11 10.55 -32.26
C ASP A 223 -3.63 10.75 -32.22
N ALA A 224 -4.20 11.22 -33.33
CA ALA A 224 -5.61 11.55 -33.47
C ALA A 224 -6.56 10.35 -33.30
N LYS A 225 -6.07 9.10 -33.40
CA LYS A 225 -6.91 7.90 -33.15
C LYS A 225 -7.48 7.91 -31.72
N TYR A 226 -6.73 8.43 -30.75
CA TYR A 226 -7.17 8.53 -29.37
C TYR A 226 -8.30 9.54 -29.20
N ILE A 227 -8.31 10.64 -29.99
CA ILE A 227 -9.46 11.56 -30.06
C ILE A 227 -10.68 10.79 -30.60
N ALA A 228 -10.54 10.07 -31.71
CA ALA A 228 -11.64 9.30 -32.29
C ALA A 228 -12.22 8.25 -31.31
N HIS A 229 -11.38 7.63 -30.47
CA HIS A 229 -11.84 6.76 -29.39
C HIS A 229 -12.61 7.50 -28.28
N MET A 230 -12.18 8.72 -27.90
CA MET A 230 -12.93 9.58 -26.97
C MET A 230 -14.28 10.03 -27.56
N GLU A 231 -14.32 10.34 -28.86
CA GLU A 231 -15.55 10.71 -29.59
C GLU A 231 -16.55 9.54 -29.64
N ASP A 232 -16.13 8.33 -30.03
CA ASP A 232 -16.96 7.12 -30.02
C ASP A 232 -17.45 6.78 -28.60
N GLN A 233 -16.56 6.85 -27.61
CA GLN A 233 -16.93 6.69 -26.20
C GLN A 233 -18.06 7.64 -25.78
N TYR A 234 -17.95 8.93 -26.07
CA TYR A 234 -18.98 9.92 -25.74
C TYR A 234 -20.30 9.65 -26.47
N ILE A 235 -20.25 9.32 -27.77
CA ILE A 235 -21.44 8.99 -28.57
C ILE A 235 -22.15 7.76 -27.99
N ARG A 236 -21.43 6.69 -27.65
CA ARG A 236 -22.02 5.49 -27.03
C ARG A 236 -22.64 5.78 -25.66
N VAL A 237 -22.01 6.63 -24.85
CA VAL A 237 -22.59 7.09 -23.58
C VAL A 237 -23.90 7.82 -23.83
N THR A 238 -23.91 8.90 -24.62
CA THR A 238 -25.14 9.68 -24.90
C THR A 238 -26.26 8.85 -25.55
N SER A 239 -25.92 7.95 -26.47
CA SER A 239 -26.84 6.98 -27.07
C SER A 239 -27.44 6.03 -26.05
N LYS A 240 -26.62 5.44 -25.15
CA LYS A 240 -27.11 4.61 -24.04
C LYS A 240 -28.00 5.39 -23.07
N MET A 241 -27.67 6.66 -22.85
CA MET A 241 -28.45 7.59 -22.03
C MET A 241 -29.75 8.06 -22.72
N GLY A 242 -29.93 7.80 -24.02
CA GLY A 242 -31.09 8.28 -24.77
C GLY A 242 -31.18 9.81 -24.84
N VAL A 243 -30.05 10.51 -24.76
CA VAL A 243 -29.98 11.98 -24.86
C VAL A 243 -29.34 12.42 -26.18
N PRO A 244 -29.71 13.60 -26.72
CA PRO A 244 -28.97 14.19 -27.84
C PRO A 244 -27.50 14.40 -27.49
N VAL A 245 -26.62 14.18 -28.48
CA VAL A 245 -25.15 14.35 -28.32
C VAL A 245 -24.75 15.77 -27.91
N ASN A 246 -25.60 16.76 -28.19
CA ASN A 246 -25.46 18.18 -27.86
C ASN A 246 -26.19 18.59 -26.55
N GLU A 247 -26.79 17.66 -25.81
CA GLU A 247 -27.61 17.94 -24.60
C GLU A 247 -27.24 17.05 -23.40
N PHE A 248 -25.94 16.92 -23.13
CA PHE A 248 -25.42 16.16 -22.00
C PHE A 248 -25.78 16.82 -20.65
N ALA A 249 -26.91 16.42 -20.07
CA ALA A 249 -27.27 16.56 -18.64
C ALA A 249 -28.65 15.96 -18.30
N ASN A 250 -29.46 15.62 -19.30
CA ASN A 250 -30.90 15.39 -19.12
C ASN A 250 -31.29 13.98 -18.61
N TRP A 251 -30.34 13.05 -18.41
CA TRP A 251 -30.63 11.65 -18.04
C TRP A 251 -29.83 11.15 -16.85
N TYR A 252 -30.45 10.16 -16.17
CA TYR A 252 -30.02 9.44 -14.97
C TYR A 252 -28.84 10.08 -14.22
N GLU A 253 -29.18 11.10 -13.44
CA GLU A 253 -28.32 12.01 -12.68
C GLU A 253 -27.35 11.31 -11.67
N SER A 254 -26.99 10.04 -11.76
CA SER A 254 -26.03 9.46 -10.80
C SER A 254 -24.64 10.10 -10.94
N GLY A 255 -24.18 10.81 -9.92
CA GLY A 255 -22.99 11.66 -10.00
C GLY A 255 -21.69 10.92 -10.38
N ARG A 256 -21.58 9.62 -10.14
CA ARG A 256 -20.52 8.76 -10.71
C ARG A 256 -20.51 8.80 -12.24
N TYR A 257 -21.64 8.45 -12.86
CA TYR A 257 -21.83 8.41 -14.31
C TYR A 257 -21.68 9.81 -14.92
N PHE A 258 -22.23 10.82 -14.25
CA PHE A 258 -22.18 12.20 -14.69
C PHE A 258 -20.75 12.76 -14.63
N ALA A 259 -20.02 12.57 -13.52
CA ALA A 259 -18.65 13.04 -13.39
C ALA A 259 -17.70 12.34 -14.39
N TRP A 260 -17.88 11.03 -14.62
CA TRP A 260 -17.15 10.31 -15.66
C TRP A 260 -17.32 10.93 -17.05
N SER A 261 -18.56 11.14 -17.43
CA SER A 261 -18.93 11.58 -18.77
C SER A 261 -18.64 13.08 -18.98
N LEU A 262 -18.82 13.90 -17.94
CA LEU A 262 -18.47 15.33 -17.95
C LEU A 262 -16.97 15.55 -18.14
N ARG A 263 -16.11 14.75 -17.52
CA ARG A 263 -14.66 14.84 -17.74
C ARG A 263 -14.31 14.67 -19.22
N ASN A 264 -14.79 13.57 -19.84
CA ASN A 264 -14.54 13.30 -21.25
C ASN A 264 -15.13 14.41 -22.15
N LEU A 265 -16.34 14.87 -21.86
CA LEU A 265 -16.97 15.97 -22.57
C LEU A 265 -16.13 17.27 -22.49
N ALA A 266 -15.60 17.62 -21.33
CA ALA A 266 -14.80 18.83 -21.17
C ALA A 266 -13.45 18.73 -21.91
N GLN A 267 -12.84 17.54 -21.94
CA GLN A 267 -11.65 17.28 -22.74
C GLN A 267 -11.95 17.37 -24.24
N LEU A 268 -13.04 16.77 -24.72
CA LEU A 268 -13.49 16.89 -26.11
C LEU A 268 -13.86 18.33 -26.50
N ALA A 269 -14.51 19.09 -25.60
CA ALA A 269 -14.79 20.50 -25.82
C ALA A 269 -13.51 21.36 -25.89
N TYR A 270 -12.49 21.04 -25.09
CA TYR A 270 -11.17 21.67 -25.19
C TYR A 270 -10.51 21.36 -26.55
N LEU A 271 -10.52 20.10 -26.98
CA LEU A 271 -10.02 19.71 -28.30
C LEU A 271 -10.79 20.38 -29.45
N GLN A 272 -12.11 20.56 -29.30
CA GLN A 272 -12.92 21.30 -30.26
C GLN A 272 -12.52 22.79 -30.32
N GLN A 273 -12.22 23.44 -29.20
CA GLN A 273 -11.69 24.81 -29.20
C GLN A 273 -10.34 24.94 -29.93
N LYS A 274 -9.57 23.85 -30.00
CA LYS A 274 -8.31 23.76 -30.75
C LYS A 274 -8.49 23.32 -32.22
N GLY A 275 -9.70 22.97 -32.63
CA GLY A 275 -9.99 22.45 -33.98
C GLY A 275 -9.50 21.02 -34.23
N LEU A 276 -9.39 20.21 -33.17
CA LEU A 276 -8.78 18.87 -33.19
C LEU A 276 -9.81 17.72 -33.17
N THR A 277 -11.10 18.01 -32.97
CA THR A 277 -12.20 17.04 -33.04
C THR A 277 -12.76 16.92 -34.45
N THR A 278 -13.35 15.77 -34.79
CA THR A 278 -14.13 15.62 -36.03
C THR A 278 -15.54 16.19 -35.88
N GLN A 279 -16.06 16.23 -34.65
CA GLN A 279 -17.39 16.74 -34.32
C GLN A 279 -17.34 18.15 -33.70
N THR A 280 -18.45 18.88 -33.80
CA THR A 280 -18.57 20.30 -33.42
C THR A 280 -19.59 20.59 -32.31
N TYR A 281 -20.15 19.56 -31.67
CA TYR A 281 -21.23 19.72 -30.68
C TYR A 281 -20.79 19.61 -29.21
N TYR A 282 -19.50 19.39 -28.92
CA TYR A 282 -19.01 19.20 -27.54
C TYR A 282 -19.06 20.50 -26.73
N ILE A 283 -18.76 21.65 -27.34
CA ILE A 283 -18.91 22.95 -26.69
C ILE A 283 -20.38 23.25 -26.39
N ASP A 284 -21.30 22.92 -27.29
CA ASP A 284 -22.75 23.10 -27.10
C ASP A 284 -23.27 22.20 -25.99
N ALA A 285 -22.88 20.91 -25.99
CA ALA A 285 -23.17 19.98 -24.92
C ALA A 285 -22.67 20.49 -23.56
N LEU A 286 -21.42 20.94 -23.46
CA LEU A 286 -20.86 21.45 -22.21
C LEU A 286 -21.59 22.72 -21.74
N ASN A 287 -21.98 23.60 -22.66
CA ASN A 287 -22.79 24.78 -22.35
C ASN A 287 -24.22 24.43 -21.90
N PHE A 288 -24.83 23.41 -22.49
CA PHE A 288 -26.08 22.84 -22.02
C PHE A 288 -25.94 22.26 -20.62
N THR A 289 -24.87 21.48 -20.36
CA THR A 289 -24.56 20.96 -19.02
C THR A 289 -24.43 22.07 -17.99
N LYS A 290 -23.63 23.10 -18.29
CA LYS A 290 -23.44 24.28 -17.43
C LYS A 290 -24.76 24.99 -17.14
N THR A 291 -25.60 25.18 -18.16
CA THR A 291 -26.91 25.83 -18.02
C THR A 291 -27.87 25.00 -17.16
N TYR A 292 -27.90 23.68 -17.37
CA TYR A 292 -28.64 22.75 -16.53
C TYR A 292 -28.16 22.81 -15.07
N LEU A 293 -26.85 22.70 -14.85
CA LEU A 293 -26.25 22.75 -13.51
C LEU A 293 -26.53 24.09 -12.82
N THR A 294 -26.34 25.23 -13.48
CA THR A 294 -26.69 26.54 -12.93
C THR A 294 -28.17 26.62 -12.54
N ASN A 295 -29.09 26.15 -13.39
CA ASN A 295 -30.52 26.17 -13.10
C ASN A 295 -30.97 25.18 -12.00
N LYS A 296 -30.16 24.16 -11.68
CA LYS A 296 -30.45 23.16 -10.65
C LYS A 296 -29.69 23.44 -9.34
N ALA A 297 -28.40 23.73 -9.40
CA ALA A 297 -27.56 23.99 -8.24
C ALA A 297 -27.69 25.43 -7.72
N LEU A 298 -27.54 26.43 -8.61
CA LEU A 298 -27.39 27.84 -8.22
C LEU A 298 -28.74 28.57 -8.10
N ASN A 299 -29.65 28.34 -9.06
CA ASN A 299 -30.90 29.11 -9.17
C ASN A 299 -32.11 28.44 -8.49
N ASN A 300 -31.92 27.32 -7.78
CA ASN A 300 -33.03 26.56 -7.20
C ASN A 300 -33.18 26.86 -5.71
N SER A 301 -34.35 27.38 -5.31
CA SER A 301 -34.62 27.85 -3.96
C SER A 301 -35.18 26.79 -2.99
N ASP A 302 -35.40 25.54 -3.41
CA ASP A 302 -35.86 24.46 -2.51
C ASP A 302 -34.70 23.97 -1.61
N PRO A 303 -34.73 24.19 -0.27
CA PRO A 303 -33.61 23.89 0.61
C PRO A 303 -33.22 22.41 0.69
N ALA A 304 -34.11 21.48 0.35
CA ALA A 304 -33.72 20.07 0.26
C ALA A 304 -32.62 19.85 -0.78
N TYR A 305 -32.53 20.71 -1.80
CA TYR A 305 -31.44 20.61 -2.76
C TYR A 305 -30.08 20.96 -2.17
N ASP A 306 -29.99 21.88 -1.21
CA ASP A 306 -28.73 22.24 -0.54
C ASP A 306 -28.17 21.13 0.38
N THR A 307 -28.95 20.08 0.65
CA THR A 307 -28.51 18.86 1.36
C THR A 307 -28.41 17.64 0.43
N TRP A 308 -29.11 17.64 -0.71
CA TRP A 308 -29.24 16.47 -1.60
C TRP A 308 -28.66 16.62 -3.02
N ARG A 309 -28.23 17.82 -3.44
CA ARG A 309 -27.64 18.04 -4.76
C ARG A 309 -26.13 17.94 -4.72
N VAL A 310 -25.61 16.96 -5.46
CA VAL A 310 -24.45 17.16 -6.36
C VAL A 310 -24.51 16.25 -7.61
N LEU A 311 -25.45 16.45 -8.53
CA LEU A 311 -26.85 16.00 -8.49
C LEU A 311 -26.84 14.56 -9.05
N LYS A 312 -27.70 13.56 -8.78
CA LYS A 312 -28.84 13.22 -7.91
C LYS A 312 -29.00 11.67 -7.97
N PHE A 313 -28.85 11.00 -6.82
CA PHE A 313 -28.96 9.54 -6.55
C PHE A 313 -27.78 8.61 -6.90
N ASN A 314 -27.14 8.11 -5.83
CA ASN A 314 -26.66 6.72 -5.75
C ASN A 314 -27.14 6.12 -4.41
N SER A 315 -28.38 5.65 -4.39
CA SER A 315 -29.06 5.12 -3.21
C SER A 315 -29.55 3.70 -3.47
N THR A 316 -29.19 2.76 -2.59
CA THR A 316 -29.70 1.39 -2.66
C THR A 316 -31.19 1.29 -2.34
N THR A 317 -31.74 2.25 -1.58
CA THR A 317 -33.16 2.32 -1.19
C THR A 317 -33.62 3.76 -1.02
N TYR A 318 -34.92 4.03 -0.88
CA TYR A 318 -35.43 5.36 -0.50
C TYR A 318 -35.18 5.74 0.97
N LYS A 319 -34.50 4.90 1.76
CA LYS A 319 -34.24 5.11 3.21
C LYS A 319 -32.84 5.67 3.51
N SER A 320 -31.95 5.61 2.53
CA SER A 320 -30.63 6.24 2.50
C SER A 320 -30.53 6.98 1.17
N VAL A 321 -30.09 8.24 1.17
CA VAL A 321 -30.09 9.09 -0.04
C VAL A 321 -28.77 9.87 -0.04
N GLY A 322 -28.52 10.65 -1.09
CA GLY A 322 -27.34 11.50 -1.20
C GLY A 322 -26.18 10.80 -1.89
N PHE A 323 -25.02 11.45 -1.80
CA PHE A 323 -23.79 10.98 -2.40
C PHE A 323 -22.97 10.15 -1.42
N THR A 324 -22.29 9.15 -1.97
CA THR A 324 -21.09 8.63 -1.32
C THR A 324 -20.03 9.73 -1.34
N GLY A 325 -19.33 9.96 -0.22
CA GLY A 325 -18.40 11.10 -0.08
C GLY A 325 -17.33 11.14 -1.18
N TRP A 326 -16.95 9.97 -1.71
CA TRP A 326 -16.07 9.87 -2.87
C TRP A 326 -16.71 10.29 -4.19
N GLN A 327 -17.99 10.01 -4.45
CA GLN A 327 -18.66 10.43 -5.69
C GLN A 327 -18.89 11.95 -5.68
N GLU A 328 -19.19 12.51 -4.52
CA GLU A 328 -19.28 13.95 -4.32
C GLU A 328 -17.92 14.64 -4.56
N SER A 329 -16.87 14.09 -3.95
CA SER A 329 -15.51 14.59 -4.12
C SER A 329 -14.98 14.40 -5.54
N MET A 330 -15.30 13.27 -6.18
CA MET A 330 -15.01 12.99 -7.59
C MET A 330 -15.69 14.01 -8.50
N MET A 331 -16.98 14.32 -8.26
CA MET A 331 -17.66 15.40 -8.96
C MET A 331 -16.96 16.74 -8.75
N GLY A 332 -16.51 16.99 -7.52
CA GLY A 332 -15.75 18.17 -7.13
C GLY A 332 -14.44 18.34 -7.87
N ILE A 333 -13.67 17.26 -8.01
CA ILE A 333 -12.46 17.22 -8.84
C ILE A 333 -12.82 17.51 -10.30
N VAL A 334 -13.85 16.86 -10.86
CA VAL A 334 -14.24 17.02 -12.27
C VAL A 334 -14.66 18.45 -12.59
N ILE A 335 -15.60 19.05 -11.86
CA ILE A 335 -16.07 20.40 -12.21
C ILE A 335 -14.96 21.46 -12.05
N ASN A 336 -14.07 21.28 -11.06
CA ASN A 336 -12.90 22.15 -10.92
C ASN A 336 -11.89 21.94 -12.06
N TYR A 337 -11.76 20.72 -12.57
CA TYR A 337 -10.96 20.43 -13.76
C TYR A 337 -11.56 21.06 -15.04
N VAL A 338 -12.89 21.10 -15.18
CA VAL A 338 -13.55 21.85 -16.28
C VAL A 338 -13.12 23.32 -16.28
N ALA A 339 -13.09 23.98 -15.12
CA ALA A 339 -12.59 25.35 -15.02
C ALA A 339 -11.09 25.47 -15.35
N GLN A 340 -10.25 24.51 -14.94
CA GLN A 340 -8.82 24.50 -15.26
C GLN A 340 -8.51 24.29 -16.75
N LEU A 341 -9.37 23.59 -17.50
CA LEU A 341 -9.30 23.48 -18.96
C LEU A 341 -9.64 24.79 -19.71
N GLY A 342 -9.95 25.88 -18.98
CA GLY A 342 -10.21 27.21 -19.54
C GLY A 342 -11.70 27.60 -19.58
N PHE A 343 -12.61 26.70 -19.18
CA PHE A 343 -14.04 26.99 -19.06
C PHE A 343 -14.37 27.69 -17.74
N THR A 344 -13.77 28.87 -17.52
CA THR A 344 -13.79 29.60 -16.24
C THR A 344 -15.17 30.09 -15.80
N ASP A 345 -16.16 30.09 -16.69
CA ASP A 345 -17.56 30.35 -16.37
C ASP A 345 -18.25 29.21 -15.59
N TRP A 346 -17.55 28.10 -15.34
CA TRP A 346 -17.93 27.05 -14.38
C TRP A 346 -17.56 27.38 -12.92
N LEU A 347 -16.74 28.40 -12.65
CA LEU A 347 -16.32 28.77 -11.29
C LEU A 347 -17.48 28.98 -10.29
N PRO A 348 -18.64 29.56 -10.66
CA PRO A 348 -19.79 29.66 -9.74
C PRO A 348 -20.32 28.29 -9.28
N ILE A 349 -20.36 27.30 -10.18
CA ILE A 349 -20.77 25.92 -9.87
C ILE A 349 -19.71 25.27 -8.96
N CYS A 350 -18.43 25.49 -9.25
CA CYS A 350 -17.31 24.99 -8.44
C CYS A 350 -17.37 25.52 -6.99
N LYS A 351 -17.63 26.83 -6.83
CA LYS A 351 -17.73 27.49 -5.51
C LYS A 351 -18.93 27.02 -4.71
N TRP A 352 -20.12 26.95 -5.32
CA TRP A 352 -21.33 26.43 -4.66
C TRP A 352 -21.18 24.97 -4.23
N HIS A 353 -20.52 24.15 -5.06
CA HIS A 353 -20.30 22.75 -4.73
C HIS A 353 -19.29 22.62 -3.59
N PHE A 354 -18.18 23.37 -3.62
CA PHE A 354 -17.16 23.31 -2.57
C PHE A 354 -17.70 23.63 -1.16
N VAL A 355 -18.71 24.51 -1.06
CA VAL A 355 -19.42 24.79 0.19
C VAL A 355 -20.03 23.52 0.83
N GLN A 356 -20.36 22.48 0.05
CA GLN A 356 -20.87 21.22 0.61
C GLN A 356 -19.79 20.41 1.34
N LEU A 357 -18.54 20.44 0.87
CA LEU A 357 -17.41 19.85 1.61
C LEU A 357 -17.18 20.57 2.93
N GLN A 358 -17.18 21.90 2.89
CA GLN A 358 -17.04 22.74 4.09
C GLN A 358 -18.16 22.43 5.09
N ARG A 359 -19.43 22.35 4.64
CA ARG A 359 -20.56 21.98 5.51
C ARG A 359 -20.41 20.61 6.17
N ARG A 360 -19.90 19.59 5.47
CA ARG A 360 -19.63 18.27 6.09
C ARG A 360 -18.67 18.40 7.28
N ILE A 361 -17.61 19.20 7.12
CA ILE A 361 -16.60 19.45 8.17
C ILE A 361 -17.22 20.29 9.31
N ASP A 362 -17.93 21.37 8.99
CA ASP A 362 -18.50 22.30 9.97
C ASP A 362 -19.63 21.67 10.81
N TYR A 363 -20.46 20.80 10.23
CA TYR A 363 -21.62 20.19 10.92
C TYR A 363 -21.33 18.84 11.58
N TRP A 364 -20.40 18.04 11.06
CA TRP A 364 -20.16 16.67 11.54
C TRP A 364 -18.69 16.40 11.94
N GLY A 365 -17.83 17.40 11.81
CA GLY A 365 -16.40 17.29 12.07
C GLY A 365 -15.64 16.55 10.96
N TRP A 366 -14.32 16.50 11.13
CA TRP A 366 -13.42 15.78 10.22
C TRP A 366 -13.71 14.28 10.21
N LYS A 367 -14.25 13.73 11.30
CA LYS A 367 -14.65 12.31 11.44
C LYS A 367 -15.80 11.87 10.53
N ALA A 368 -16.35 12.78 9.72
CA ALA A 368 -17.44 12.54 8.80
C ALA A 368 -17.18 13.05 7.37
N VAL A 369 -15.99 13.58 7.08
CA VAL A 369 -15.63 14.08 5.75
C VAL A 369 -15.61 12.98 4.69
N ASP A 370 -15.35 11.73 5.13
CA ASP A 370 -15.27 10.53 4.31
C ASP A 370 -16.56 9.67 4.34
N ALA A 371 -17.68 10.23 4.82
CA ALA A 371 -18.96 9.55 4.96
C ALA A 371 -19.55 9.01 3.64
N ASP A 372 -19.93 7.73 3.65
CA ASP A 372 -20.32 6.99 2.44
C ASP A 372 -21.80 7.14 2.03
N HIS A 373 -22.68 7.69 2.86
CA HIS A 373 -24.04 8.07 2.48
C HIS A 373 -24.57 9.12 3.46
N LEU A 374 -25.68 9.81 3.14
CA LEU A 374 -26.43 10.56 4.15
C LEU A 374 -27.65 9.76 4.59
N TRP A 375 -27.79 9.64 5.90
CA TRP A 375 -28.80 8.81 6.56
C TRP A 375 -29.83 9.71 7.20
N PHE A 376 -31.10 9.36 7.08
CA PHE A 376 -32.20 10.21 7.53
C PHE A 376 -33.45 9.43 7.90
N TYR A 377 -33.64 8.21 7.39
CA TYR A 377 -34.78 7.38 7.77
C TYR A 377 -34.75 6.98 9.25
N GLU A 378 -33.57 6.68 9.80
CA GLU A 378 -33.42 6.41 11.24
C GLU A 378 -33.74 7.68 12.06
N ARG A 379 -33.24 8.85 11.63
CA ARG A 379 -33.54 10.16 12.24
C ARG A 379 -35.02 10.54 12.16
N ALA A 380 -35.66 10.28 11.03
CA ALA A 380 -37.11 10.43 10.87
C ALA A 380 -37.87 9.45 11.77
N SER A 381 -37.33 8.26 12.04
CA SER A 381 -37.94 7.29 12.95
C SER A 381 -37.85 7.75 14.41
N GLU A 382 -36.72 8.34 14.85
CA GLU A 382 -36.61 8.98 16.17
C GLU A 382 -37.63 10.11 16.35
N LEU A 383 -37.88 10.88 15.28
CA LEU A 383 -38.85 11.98 15.26
C LEU A 383 -40.31 11.54 15.07
N GLY A 384 -40.58 10.23 14.95
CA GLY A 384 -41.93 9.69 14.70
C GLY A 384 -42.49 9.97 13.30
N GLN A 385 -41.65 10.39 12.35
CA GLN A 385 -41.99 10.86 11.01
C GLN A 385 -41.59 9.89 9.89
N SER A 386 -41.05 8.71 10.20
CA SER A 386 -40.60 7.73 9.17
C SER A 386 -41.74 7.25 8.26
N ALA A 387 -43.00 7.28 8.71
CA ALA A 387 -44.19 6.99 7.91
C ALA A 387 -44.43 8.03 6.79
N GLU A 388 -43.87 9.24 6.88
CA GLU A 388 -43.92 10.23 5.81
C GLU A 388 -43.02 9.85 4.62
N ILE A 389 -42.03 8.99 4.84
CA ILE A 389 -41.01 8.61 3.85
C ILE A 389 -41.37 7.27 3.21
N THR A 390 -42.03 7.35 2.06
CA THR A 390 -42.53 6.19 1.29
C THR A 390 -41.81 5.98 -0.05
N ASN A 391 -41.10 7.01 -0.54
CA ASN A 391 -40.38 7.00 -1.81
C ASN A 391 -39.35 8.15 -1.84
N TYR A 392 -38.58 8.24 -2.93
CA TYR A 392 -37.56 9.27 -3.11
C TYR A 392 -38.07 10.72 -3.12
N GLY A 393 -39.30 10.96 -3.59
CA GLY A 393 -39.92 12.28 -3.59
C GLY A 393 -40.31 12.72 -2.19
N THR A 394 -40.92 11.81 -1.41
CA THR A 394 -41.31 12.08 -0.03
C THR A 394 -40.10 12.15 0.92
N ALA A 395 -39.04 11.37 0.69
CA ALA A 395 -37.75 11.53 1.36
C ALA A 395 -37.17 12.94 1.21
N ARG A 396 -37.13 13.46 -0.02
CA ARG A 396 -36.65 14.83 -0.30
C ARG A 396 -37.52 15.88 0.38
N ALA A 397 -38.84 15.78 0.22
CA ALA A 397 -39.78 16.70 0.83
C ALA A 397 -39.65 16.70 2.36
N TRP A 398 -39.47 15.54 2.99
CA TRP A 398 -39.27 15.43 4.43
C TRP A 398 -38.01 16.15 4.93
N ALA A 399 -36.90 16.07 4.19
CA ALA A 399 -35.69 16.82 4.53
C ALA A 399 -35.87 18.34 4.36
N ALA A 400 -36.66 18.79 3.36
CA ALA A 400 -37.03 20.20 3.19
C ALA A 400 -37.94 20.75 4.31
N LYS A 401 -38.71 19.90 5.01
CA LYS A 401 -39.62 20.33 6.11
C LYS A 401 -38.89 20.86 7.35
N ALA A 402 -37.57 20.90 7.37
CA ALA A 402 -36.80 21.09 8.59
C ALA A 402 -36.93 22.47 9.23
N GLY A 403 -37.02 23.50 8.41
CA GLY A 403 -37.10 24.90 8.81
C GLY A 403 -36.89 25.79 7.60
N GLU A 404 -37.02 27.10 7.79
CA GLU A 404 -36.90 28.09 6.72
C GLU A 404 -35.43 28.30 6.26
N THR A 405 -34.47 27.58 6.85
CA THR A 405 -33.04 27.74 6.59
C THR A 405 -32.33 26.44 6.20
N VAL A 406 -31.20 26.57 5.51
CA VAL A 406 -30.32 25.44 5.12
C VAL A 406 -29.67 24.75 6.32
N LYS A 407 -29.54 25.43 7.47
CA LYS A 407 -29.00 24.81 8.69
C LYS A 407 -29.90 23.65 9.14
N ASP A 408 -31.20 23.90 9.17
CA ASP A 408 -32.20 22.97 9.69
C ASP A 408 -32.23 21.67 8.87
N SER A 409 -32.02 21.74 7.55
CA SER A 409 -32.03 20.55 6.68
C SER A 409 -30.81 19.64 6.90
N TRP A 410 -29.65 20.19 7.27
CA TRP A 410 -28.46 19.42 7.63
C TRP A 410 -28.56 18.77 9.02
N GLU A 411 -29.38 19.30 9.94
CA GLU A 411 -29.66 18.68 11.25
C GLU A 411 -30.64 17.47 11.18
N ARG A 412 -31.30 17.28 10.03
CA ARG A 412 -32.20 16.14 9.75
C ARG A 412 -31.53 14.95 9.06
N VAL A 413 -30.31 15.13 8.58
CA VAL A 413 -29.49 14.08 7.98
C VAL A 413 -28.28 13.79 8.87
N THR A 414 -27.70 12.60 8.74
CA THR A 414 -26.53 12.16 9.50
C THR A 414 -25.51 11.50 8.57
N PRO A 415 -24.19 11.58 8.88
CA PRO A 415 -23.14 11.04 8.02
C PRO A 415 -23.10 9.50 8.00
N TYR A 416 -23.65 8.86 9.03
CA TYR A 416 -23.69 7.40 9.16
C TYR A 416 -25.04 6.98 9.77
N PRO A 417 -25.41 5.68 9.74
CA PRO A 417 -26.55 5.18 10.50
C PRO A 417 -26.42 5.54 11.98
N LEU A 418 -27.51 5.95 12.62
CA LEU A 418 -27.58 6.21 14.05
C LEU A 418 -27.21 4.94 14.86
N SER A 419 -27.56 3.77 14.34
CA SER A 419 -27.11 2.48 14.88
C SER A 419 -25.58 2.34 14.98
N LYS A 420 -24.80 3.05 14.14
CA LYS A 420 -23.34 3.14 14.23
C LYS A 420 -22.88 4.36 15.05
N MET A 421 -23.53 5.52 14.88
CA MET A 421 -23.15 6.76 15.58
C MET A 421 -23.40 6.68 17.09
N ASN A 422 -24.39 5.91 17.54
CA ASN A 422 -24.72 5.72 18.95
C ASN A 422 -23.79 4.70 19.65
N VAL A 423 -22.80 4.13 18.95
CA VAL A 423 -21.74 3.33 19.58
C VAL A 423 -20.81 4.26 20.35
N GLN A 424 -20.59 3.99 21.64
CA GLN A 424 -19.79 4.84 22.53
C GLN A 424 -18.42 5.22 21.94
N ALA A 425 -17.75 4.28 21.27
CA ALA A 425 -16.45 4.55 20.61
C ALA A 425 -16.50 5.62 19.50
N TYR A 426 -17.64 5.84 18.83
CA TYR A 426 -17.82 6.92 17.85
C TYR A 426 -18.22 8.25 18.52
N ILE A 427 -18.99 8.18 19.60
CA ILE A 427 -19.31 9.34 20.45
C ILE A 427 -18.01 9.93 21.02
N ASP A 428 -17.15 9.06 21.58
CA ASP A 428 -15.84 9.41 22.12
C ASP A 428 -14.80 9.75 21.04
N TRP A 429 -15.08 9.50 19.75
CA TRP A 429 -14.14 9.77 18.67
C TRP A 429 -13.99 11.28 18.43
N PRO A 430 -12.77 11.85 18.49
CA PRO A 430 -12.58 13.29 18.35
C PRO A 430 -13.06 13.85 17.02
N GLU A 431 -13.88 14.91 17.05
CA GLU A 431 -14.37 15.61 15.85
C GLU A 431 -13.24 16.22 15.02
N GLY A 432 -12.11 16.55 15.67
CA GLY A 432 -10.89 17.08 15.04
C GLY A 432 -10.07 16.07 14.23
N LYS A 433 -10.43 14.77 14.25
CA LYS A 433 -9.71 13.66 13.61
C LYS A 433 -10.58 12.95 12.58
N LEU A 434 -9.95 12.40 11.54
CA LEU A 434 -10.59 11.41 10.66
C LEU A 434 -10.89 10.11 11.44
N LEU A 435 -11.79 9.26 10.94
CA LEU A 435 -11.92 7.86 11.39
C LEU A 435 -10.65 7.07 11.06
N THR A 436 -10.43 5.87 11.61
CA THR A 436 -9.22 5.07 11.34
C THR A 436 -8.98 4.76 9.85
N VAL A 437 -7.76 4.34 9.47
CA VAL A 437 -7.37 4.01 8.07
C VAL A 437 -8.38 3.07 7.38
N ASN A 438 -8.90 2.08 8.13
CA ASN A 438 -9.87 1.10 7.62
C ASN A 438 -11.33 1.60 7.68
N GLY A 439 -11.56 2.86 8.05
CA GLY A 439 -12.88 3.43 8.31
C GLY A 439 -13.61 2.77 9.48
N THR A 440 -12.90 2.13 10.44
CA THR A 440 -13.52 1.39 11.55
C THR A 440 -13.36 2.09 12.90
N VAL A 441 -14.43 2.08 13.70
CA VAL A 441 -14.42 2.56 15.10
C VAL A 441 -15.26 1.60 15.95
N GLY A 442 -14.75 1.17 17.11
CA GLY A 442 -15.45 0.20 17.98
C GLY A 442 -15.79 -1.13 17.30
N GLY A 443 -14.99 -1.57 16.31
CA GLY A 443 -15.24 -2.77 15.50
C GLY A 443 -16.30 -2.61 14.40
N GLN A 444 -16.96 -1.46 14.28
CA GLN A 444 -17.91 -1.16 13.21
C GLN A 444 -17.23 -0.44 12.05
N THR A 445 -17.51 -0.84 10.80
CA THR A 445 -17.06 -0.11 9.60
C THR A 445 -18.03 1.01 9.26
N PHE A 446 -17.53 2.24 9.20
CA PHE A 446 -18.29 3.46 8.87
C PHE A 446 -18.11 3.87 7.40
N THR A 447 -16.90 3.70 6.85
CA THR A 447 -16.53 4.05 5.48
C THR A 447 -15.41 3.13 4.96
N TYR A 448 -14.92 3.38 3.74
CA TYR A 448 -13.78 2.68 3.14
C TYR A 448 -12.48 3.45 3.32
N ALA A 449 -11.34 2.74 3.29
CA ALA A 449 -10.02 3.35 3.11
C ALA A 449 -9.98 4.19 1.81
N ASN A 450 -9.05 5.17 1.72
CA ASN A 450 -8.91 6.23 0.70
C ASN A 450 -9.96 7.36 0.65
N ARG A 451 -11.15 7.21 1.25
CA ARG A 451 -12.28 8.12 0.98
C ARG A 451 -12.01 9.60 1.32
N ALA A 452 -11.19 9.88 2.34
CA ALA A 452 -10.74 11.25 2.68
C ALA A 452 -9.79 11.88 1.64
N GLN A 453 -9.03 11.08 0.89
CA GLN A 453 -8.07 11.58 -0.10
C GLN A 453 -8.77 12.21 -1.30
N TYR A 454 -9.96 11.71 -1.66
CA TYR A 454 -10.80 12.35 -2.68
C TYR A 454 -11.21 13.76 -2.26
N ALA A 455 -11.58 13.95 -0.99
CA ALA A 455 -11.91 15.27 -0.45
C ALA A 455 -10.69 16.20 -0.46
N ALA A 456 -9.49 15.68 -0.13
CA ALA A 456 -8.25 16.44 -0.21
C ALA A 456 -7.96 16.92 -1.65
N HIS A 457 -8.14 16.06 -2.65
CA HIS A 457 -7.99 16.42 -4.07
C HIS A 457 -9.02 17.44 -4.55
N TRP A 458 -10.27 17.31 -4.12
CA TRP A 458 -11.29 18.29 -4.43
C TRP A 458 -10.92 19.66 -3.85
N ALA A 459 -10.50 19.71 -2.58
CA ALA A 459 -10.03 20.95 -1.95
C ALA A 459 -8.80 21.52 -2.67
N ALA A 460 -7.80 20.71 -2.99
CA ALA A 460 -6.61 21.14 -3.74
C ALA A 460 -6.95 21.71 -5.14
N MET A 461 -7.92 21.10 -5.84
CA MET A 461 -8.38 21.60 -7.14
C MET A 461 -9.18 22.90 -7.03
N ALA A 462 -10.01 23.02 -5.99
CA ALA A 462 -10.75 24.23 -5.67
C ALA A 462 -9.82 25.39 -5.26
N ALA A 463 -8.78 25.12 -4.48
CA ALA A 463 -7.75 26.08 -4.07
C ALA A 463 -7.05 26.72 -5.28
N ARG A 464 -6.66 25.90 -6.26
CA ARG A 464 -6.04 26.36 -7.52
C ARG A 464 -6.97 27.15 -8.43
N ASN A 465 -8.28 26.97 -8.27
CA ASN A 465 -9.31 27.77 -8.92
C ASN A 465 -9.64 29.06 -8.15
N GLY A 466 -8.92 29.37 -7.06
CA GLY A 466 -9.13 30.57 -6.26
C GLY A 466 -10.41 30.54 -5.44
N ILE A 467 -10.87 29.36 -5.01
CA ILE A 467 -12.03 29.23 -4.13
C ILE A 467 -11.59 29.47 -2.69
N ASP A 468 -12.17 30.50 -2.06
CA ASP A 468 -11.85 30.93 -0.70
C ASP A 468 -11.90 29.78 0.31
N GLY A 469 -10.84 29.61 1.11
CA GLY A 469 -10.73 28.59 2.16
C GLY A 469 -10.49 27.16 1.68
N ALA A 470 -10.42 26.92 0.37
CA ALA A 470 -10.15 25.60 -0.16
C ALA A 470 -8.69 25.15 0.02
N ASP A 471 -7.75 26.10 0.07
CA ASP A 471 -6.35 25.86 0.45
C ASP A 471 -6.25 25.36 1.90
N ILE A 472 -6.90 26.06 2.83
CA ILE A 472 -6.94 25.69 4.26
C ILE A 472 -7.51 24.27 4.47
N ILE A 473 -8.59 23.91 3.75
CA ILE A 473 -9.19 22.57 3.84
C ILE A 473 -8.29 21.52 3.18
N ALA A 474 -7.60 21.85 2.08
CA ALA A 474 -6.65 20.93 1.44
C ALA A 474 -5.49 20.59 2.38
N ASP A 475 -4.83 21.60 2.94
CA ASP A 475 -3.73 21.46 3.88
C ASP A 475 -4.17 20.67 5.14
N ALA A 476 -5.32 21.01 5.72
CA ALA A 476 -5.85 20.32 6.90
C ALA A 476 -6.27 18.87 6.64
N LEU A 477 -6.77 18.54 5.44
CA LEU A 477 -6.99 17.14 5.06
C LEU A 477 -5.68 16.41 4.86
N HIS A 478 -4.69 17.04 4.21
CA HIS A 478 -3.39 16.46 3.97
C HIS A 478 -2.68 16.09 5.29
N GLU A 479 -2.63 17.03 6.25
CA GLU A 479 -2.12 16.79 7.60
C GLU A 479 -2.84 15.61 8.28
N LYS A 480 -4.19 15.60 8.27
CA LYS A 480 -4.98 14.57 8.96
C LYS A 480 -4.88 13.18 8.33
N ILE A 481 -4.67 13.11 7.01
CA ILE A 481 -4.43 11.86 6.27
C ILE A 481 -3.04 11.30 6.65
N ASN A 482 -2.03 12.16 6.76
CA ASN A 482 -0.70 11.78 7.26
C ASN A 482 -0.74 11.32 8.73
N ASP A 483 -1.37 12.08 9.63
CA ASP A 483 -1.56 11.75 11.05
C ASP A 483 -2.31 10.42 11.25
N ARG A 484 -3.22 10.08 10.33
CA ARG A 484 -3.95 8.82 10.33
C ARG A 484 -3.08 7.63 9.93
N GLY A 485 -1.97 7.86 9.21
CA GLY A 485 -1.11 6.82 8.66
C GLY A 485 -1.65 6.20 7.37
N ASP A 486 -2.39 6.95 6.57
CA ASP A 486 -2.88 6.49 5.26
C ASP A 486 -1.72 6.27 4.26
N VAL A 487 -1.89 5.30 3.36
CA VAL A 487 -1.17 5.34 2.08
C VAL A 487 -1.82 6.41 1.21
N TRP A 488 -1.06 7.36 0.69
CA TRP A 488 -1.46 8.18 -0.45
C TRP A 488 -1.43 7.36 -1.75
N ASP A 489 -2.26 6.32 -1.81
CA ASP A 489 -2.54 5.57 -3.01
C ASP A 489 -4.04 5.62 -3.34
N TYR A 490 -4.31 5.56 -4.63
CA TYR A 490 -5.65 5.73 -5.15
C TYR A 490 -6.57 4.51 -4.91
N LYS A 491 -5.98 3.34 -4.63
CA LYS A 491 -6.64 2.03 -4.70
C LYS A 491 -6.92 1.37 -3.37
N ASN A 492 -6.36 1.88 -2.27
CA ASN A 492 -6.22 1.28 -0.94
C ASN A 492 -7.11 0.06 -0.77
N ASN A 493 -6.59 -1.08 -1.20
CA ASN A 493 -7.41 -2.27 -1.36
C ASN A 493 -7.60 -2.88 0.03
N PRO A 494 -8.82 -2.84 0.64
CA PRO A 494 -9.00 -3.37 1.99
C PRO A 494 -8.75 -4.89 2.05
N SER A 495 -8.68 -5.58 0.90
CA SER A 495 -8.05 -6.91 0.82
C SER A 495 -6.52 -6.80 0.69
N GLY A 496 -5.86 -6.51 1.82
CA GLY A 496 -4.56 -7.08 2.17
C GLY A 496 -3.46 -7.05 1.10
N TYR A 497 -3.31 -5.92 0.39
CA TYR A 497 -2.08 -5.55 -0.30
C TYR A 497 -1.30 -4.58 0.61
N PRO A 498 -0.43 -5.07 1.52
CA PRO A 498 0.54 -4.20 2.15
C PRO A 498 1.43 -3.55 1.10
N TYR A 499 1.88 -2.36 1.46
CA TYR A 499 3.22 -1.86 1.18
C TYR A 499 4.18 -2.99 0.77
N THR A 500 4.51 -3.07 -0.52
CA THR A 500 5.92 -2.90 -0.84
C THR A 500 6.30 -1.55 -0.26
N VAL A 501 6.96 -1.57 0.89
CA VAL A 501 7.74 -0.39 1.27
C VAL A 501 8.81 -0.33 0.20
N GLU A 502 8.66 0.60 -0.74
CA GLU A 502 9.81 1.16 -1.42
C GLU A 502 10.63 1.82 -0.31
N LEU A 503 11.51 1.03 0.30
CA LEU A 503 12.67 1.58 0.93
C LEU A 503 13.35 2.40 -0.15
N THR A 504 13.54 3.69 0.12
CA THR A 504 14.71 4.39 -0.41
C THR A 504 15.89 3.43 -0.30
N PRO A 505 16.61 3.09 -1.38
CA PRO A 505 17.68 2.12 -1.29
C PRO A 505 18.79 2.65 -0.38
N ILE A 506 18.71 2.34 0.92
CA ILE A 506 19.80 2.56 1.85
C ILE A 506 20.82 1.49 1.49
N SER A 507 21.74 1.85 0.59
CA SER A 507 22.76 0.99 -0.01
C SER A 507 23.62 0.25 1.02
N ASN A 508 23.63 0.74 2.26
CA ASN A 508 24.35 0.22 3.43
C ASN A 508 23.91 -1.19 3.90
N PHE A 509 22.76 -1.72 3.47
CA PHE A 509 22.25 -3.01 3.96
C PHE A 509 22.33 -4.17 2.96
N ASN A 510 23.11 -4.01 1.89
CA ASN A 510 23.54 -5.11 1.05
C ASN A 510 24.86 -5.68 1.59
N TRP A 511 24.96 -6.99 1.76
CA TRP A 511 26.23 -7.67 2.09
C TRP A 511 26.70 -8.46 0.86
N THR A 512 27.92 -8.19 0.42
CA THR A 512 28.57 -8.93 -0.68
C THR A 512 29.51 -9.95 -0.06
N PRO A 513 29.19 -11.26 -0.08
CA PRO A 513 30.04 -12.28 0.53
C PRO A 513 31.39 -12.39 -0.20
N GLY A 514 32.48 -12.25 0.55
CA GLY A 514 33.83 -12.59 0.12
C GLY A 514 33.99 -14.10 0.02
N ARG A 515 34.53 -14.59 -1.09
CA ARG A 515 34.57 -16.01 -1.46
C ARG A 515 35.97 -16.47 -1.82
N ASN A 516 36.25 -17.75 -1.62
CA ASN A 516 37.45 -18.41 -2.11
C ASN A 516 37.31 -18.84 -3.59
N ALA A 517 38.33 -19.51 -4.15
CA ALA A 517 38.34 -19.99 -5.53
C ALA A 517 37.22 -21.01 -5.85
N ASP A 518 36.76 -21.78 -4.85
CA ASP A 518 35.68 -22.76 -4.98
C ASP A 518 34.28 -22.14 -4.82
N GLY A 519 34.21 -20.82 -4.69
CA GLY A 519 32.99 -20.05 -4.45
C GLY A 519 32.46 -20.12 -3.01
N ILE A 520 33.16 -20.78 -2.09
CA ILE A 520 32.77 -20.89 -0.67
C ILE A 520 32.99 -19.53 0.01
N VAL A 521 32.02 -19.08 0.80
CA VAL A 521 32.12 -17.85 1.59
C VAL A 521 33.10 -18.06 2.73
N VAL A 522 34.11 -17.19 2.83
CA VAL A 522 35.18 -17.33 3.83
C VAL A 522 34.75 -16.82 5.21
N ASP A 523 35.28 -17.41 6.28
CA ASP A 523 35.01 -17.04 7.69
C ASP A 523 35.12 -15.52 7.93
N ALA A 524 36.17 -14.89 7.40
CA ALA A 524 36.39 -13.45 7.51
C ALA A 524 35.26 -12.60 6.88
N SER A 525 34.46 -13.15 5.95
CA SER A 525 33.31 -12.48 5.37
C SER A 525 32.03 -12.69 6.19
N TRP A 526 31.83 -13.87 6.78
CA TRP A 526 30.73 -14.11 7.72
C TRP A 526 30.84 -13.20 8.94
N GLN A 527 32.07 -13.05 9.49
CA GLN A 527 32.36 -12.21 10.64
C GLN A 527 32.20 -10.69 10.38
N GLN A 528 32.06 -10.25 9.12
CA GLN A 528 31.76 -8.85 8.77
C GLN A 528 30.30 -8.46 9.01
N LEU A 529 29.39 -9.44 9.10
CA LEU A 529 27.98 -9.16 9.40
C LEU A 529 27.87 -8.65 10.86
N PRO A 530 27.15 -7.55 11.10
CA PRO A 530 26.88 -7.07 12.46
C PRO A 530 25.98 -8.07 13.20
N ILE A 531 26.24 -8.25 14.49
CA ILE A 531 25.40 -9.07 15.37
C ILE A 531 24.07 -8.33 15.60
N ALA A 532 22.97 -8.97 15.24
CA ALA A 532 21.61 -8.47 15.44
C ALA A 532 21.12 -8.80 16.85
N THR A 533 20.66 -7.78 17.57
CA THR A 533 20.05 -7.92 18.90
C THR A 533 18.53 -7.84 18.81
N LYS A 534 17.83 -8.14 19.91
CA LYS A 534 16.37 -8.00 19.98
C LYS A 534 15.94 -6.54 19.79
N GLU A 535 16.77 -5.61 20.27
CA GLU A 535 16.57 -4.16 20.21
C GLU A 535 17.03 -3.56 18.87
N ASN A 536 18.01 -4.19 18.19
CA ASN A 536 18.42 -3.83 16.84
C ASN A 536 18.56 -5.08 15.94
N PRO A 537 17.44 -5.56 15.37
CA PRO A 537 17.40 -6.75 14.56
C PRO A 537 17.73 -6.45 13.08
N ILE A 538 19.03 -6.33 12.77
CA ILE A 538 19.55 -5.94 11.44
C ILE A 538 19.55 -7.11 10.45
N VAL A 539 18.92 -6.93 9.29
CA VAL A 539 18.94 -7.87 8.17
C VAL A 539 19.71 -7.30 6.98
N HIS A 540 20.58 -8.13 6.39
CA HIS A 540 21.28 -7.83 5.15
C HIS A 540 20.71 -8.64 3.98
N ARG A 541 20.57 -8.00 2.81
CA ARG A 541 20.34 -8.72 1.54
C ARG A 541 21.67 -9.28 1.06
N ILE A 542 21.70 -10.54 0.63
CA ILE A 542 22.88 -11.14 0.01
C ILE A 542 22.98 -10.62 -1.42
N THR A 543 24.05 -9.88 -1.71
CA THR A 543 24.28 -9.29 -3.04
C THR A 543 24.52 -10.41 -4.07
N GLY A 544 23.82 -10.32 -5.21
CA GLY A 544 23.89 -11.33 -6.27
C GLY A 544 23.09 -12.60 -5.99
N SER A 545 22.37 -12.70 -4.86
CA SER A 545 21.42 -13.79 -4.65
C SER A 545 20.12 -13.52 -5.43
N ASP A 546 19.80 -14.44 -6.34
CA ASP A 546 18.55 -14.52 -7.09
C ASP A 546 18.15 -16.01 -7.23
N PRO A 547 17.45 -16.59 -6.24
CA PRO A 547 17.02 -17.99 -6.27
C PRO A 547 16.30 -18.40 -7.57
N VAL A 548 15.43 -17.53 -8.11
CA VAL A 548 14.68 -17.78 -9.35
C VAL A 548 15.59 -17.73 -10.56
N GLY A 549 16.42 -16.70 -10.71
CA GLY A 549 17.36 -16.54 -11.83
C GLY A 549 18.43 -17.62 -11.85
N GLU A 550 18.98 -17.98 -10.68
CA GLU A 550 19.96 -19.05 -10.49
C GLU A 550 19.38 -20.40 -10.93
N LEU A 551 18.20 -20.78 -10.43
CA LEU A 551 17.54 -22.04 -10.81
C LEU A 551 17.07 -22.05 -12.26
N THR A 552 16.54 -20.93 -12.78
CA THR A 552 16.16 -20.81 -14.21
C THR A 552 17.37 -21.04 -15.12
N SER A 553 18.51 -20.43 -14.78
CA SER A 553 19.75 -20.57 -15.54
C SER A 553 20.30 -22.00 -15.48
N ASP A 554 20.27 -22.63 -14.30
CA ASP A 554 20.74 -24.01 -14.10
C ASP A 554 19.86 -25.03 -14.83
N LEU A 555 18.52 -24.88 -14.78
CA LEU A 555 17.57 -25.68 -15.56
C LEU A 555 17.84 -25.59 -17.07
N ILE A 556 17.98 -24.38 -17.61
CA ILE A 556 18.26 -24.16 -19.03
C ILE A 556 19.62 -24.77 -19.42
N SER A 557 20.64 -24.64 -18.57
CA SER A 557 21.95 -25.25 -18.81
C SER A 557 21.92 -26.79 -18.82
N LYS A 558 20.92 -27.38 -18.15
CA LYS A 558 20.64 -28.82 -18.08
C LYS A 558 19.59 -29.29 -19.08
N GLY A 559 19.16 -28.42 -20.00
CA GLY A 559 18.27 -28.76 -21.12
C GLY A 559 16.77 -28.69 -20.82
N PHE A 560 16.35 -28.10 -19.70
CA PHE A 560 14.94 -27.87 -19.36
C PHE A 560 14.65 -26.37 -19.44
N ASN A 561 13.63 -25.96 -20.20
CA ASN A 561 13.25 -24.57 -20.41
C ASN A 561 11.94 -24.24 -19.67
N PRO A 562 11.98 -23.57 -18.50
CA PRO A 562 10.76 -23.25 -17.76
C PRO A 562 9.76 -22.39 -18.54
N ALA A 563 10.19 -21.66 -19.58
CA ALA A 563 9.26 -20.88 -20.39
C ALA A 563 8.25 -21.77 -21.16
N SER A 564 8.70 -22.89 -21.72
CA SER A 564 7.88 -23.85 -22.48
C SER A 564 7.42 -25.06 -21.65
N ASP A 565 8.24 -25.53 -20.72
CA ASP A 565 8.12 -26.88 -20.14
C ASP A 565 7.40 -26.86 -18.77
N ASP A 566 7.24 -25.68 -18.17
CA ASP A 566 6.35 -25.45 -17.02
C ASP A 566 5.00 -24.94 -17.49
N TYR A 567 3.92 -25.67 -17.21
CA TYR A 567 2.55 -25.31 -17.58
C TYR A 567 1.84 -24.43 -16.52
N GLY A 568 2.50 -24.13 -15.40
CA GLY A 568 2.01 -23.20 -14.39
C GLY A 568 2.36 -21.73 -14.67
N ASN A 569 1.61 -20.83 -14.04
CA ASN A 569 1.68 -19.39 -14.27
C ASN A 569 2.88 -18.72 -13.59
N GLY A 570 3.38 -19.28 -12.49
CA GLY A 570 4.45 -18.70 -11.68
C GLY A 570 5.86 -19.14 -12.09
N LYS A 571 6.01 -20.13 -12.97
CA LYS A 571 7.30 -20.67 -13.40
C LYS A 571 8.16 -21.12 -12.20
N VAL A 572 9.49 -20.97 -12.27
CA VAL A 572 10.41 -21.25 -11.15
C VAL A 572 9.98 -20.52 -9.88
N ALA A 573 9.51 -19.28 -9.98
CA ALA A 573 9.05 -18.51 -8.83
C ALA A 573 7.77 -19.09 -8.19
N GLY A 574 6.89 -19.70 -9.00
CA GLY A 574 5.72 -20.46 -8.55
C GLY A 574 6.10 -21.58 -7.60
N THR A 575 7.20 -22.29 -7.85
CA THR A 575 7.72 -23.31 -6.93
C THR A 575 8.11 -22.77 -5.55
N PHE A 576 8.34 -21.44 -5.43
CA PHE A 576 8.54 -20.78 -4.13
C PHE A 576 7.22 -20.28 -3.52
N TYR A 577 6.25 -19.82 -4.31
CA TYR A 577 4.96 -19.30 -3.82
C TYR A 577 3.93 -20.38 -3.51
N ALA A 578 4.16 -21.63 -3.88
CA ALA A 578 3.15 -22.67 -3.81
C ALA A 578 3.09 -23.33 -2.41
N TRP A 579 3.05 -22.55 -1.32
CA TRP A 579 2.95 -23.08 0.06
C TRP A 579 3.92 -24.22 0.35
N VAL A 580 5.21 -24.02 0.04
CA VAL A 580 6.23 -25.07 0.18
C VAL A 580 7.17 -24.78 1.36
N GLY A 581 7.53 -25.82 2.10
CA GLY A 581 8.61 -25.79 3.07
C GLY A 581 9.92 -26.33 2.51
N GLN A 582 10.86 -26.57 3.41
CA GLN A 582 12.20 -27.06 3.10
C GLN A 582 12.71 -28.00 4.19
N ALA A 583 13.53 -28.97 3.79
CA ALA A 583 14.39 -29.71 4.72
C ALA A 583 15.72 -28.96 4.90
N LEU A 584 16.25 -28.92 6.12
CA LEU A 584 17.58 -28.40 6.44
C LEU A 584 18.49 -29.55 6.86
N ASP A 585 19.71 -29.61 6.31
CA ASP A 585 20.83 -30.37 6.89
C ASP A 585 21.82 -29.38 7.51
N PRO A 586 21.79 -29.19 8.84
CA PRO A 586 22.68 -28.27 9.54
C PRO A 586 24.12 -28.82 9.64
N VAL A 587 24.40 -30.07 9.26
CA VAL A 587 25.74 -30.64 9.24
C VAL A 587 26.40 -30.38 7.89
N GLN A 588 25.71 -30.70 6.79
CA GLN A 588 26.18 -30.45 5.42
C GLN A 588 26.08 -28.97 5.00
N LYS A 589 25.37 -28.15 5.78
CA LYS A 589 25.03 -26.75 5.46
C LYS A 589 24.31 -26.64 4.12
N LYS A 590 23.24 -27.42 3.98
CA LYS A 590 22.38 -27.47 2.79
C LYS A 590 20.91 -27.39 3.19
N ALA A 591 20.08 -26.79 2.34
CA ALA A 591 18.64 -26.85 2.45
C ALA A 591 18.01 -27.27 1.11
N TRP A 592 16.88 -27.98 1.14
CA TRP A 592 16.20 -28.43 -0.07
C TRP A 592 14.71 -28.14 -0.07
N ILE A 593 14.19 -27.75 -1.24
CA ILE A 593 12.76 -27.63 -1.53
C ILE A 593 12.39 -28.74 -2.54
N PRO A 594 11.79 -29.86 -2.11
CA PRO A 594 11.38 -30.93 -2.99
C PRO A 594 9.95 -30.72 -3.54
N TRP A 595 9.78 -30.93 -4.85
CA TRP A 595 8.50 -30.97 -5.57
C TRP A 595 7.62 -29.73 -5.42
N GLY A 596 8.21 -28.56 -5.17
CA GLY A 596 7.46 -27.34 -4.92
C GLY A 596 6.68 -26.85 -6.14
N GLY A 597 5.40 -26.54 -5.99
CA GLY A 597 4.52 -26.15 -7.08
C GLY A 597 3.10 -26.68 -6.86
N GLY A 598 2.41 -27.08 -7.92
CA GLY A 598 1.01 -27.51 -7.84
C GLY A 598 0.03 -26.36 -8.09
N HIS A 599 -1.28 -26.67 -8.01
CA HIS A 599 -2.37 -25.83 -8.51
C HIS A 599 -2.00 -25.19 -9.85
N ALA A 600 -2.16 -23.88 -10.00
CA ALA A 600 -1.72 -23.13 -11.19
C ALA A 600 -0.36 -22.44 -10.98
N ASP A 601 0.35 -22.76 -9.89
CA ASP A 601 1.56 -22.05 -9.46
C ASP A 601 2.76 -22.46 -10.33
N SER A 602 3.04 -23.76 -10.43
CA SER A 602 4.07 -24.36 -11.29
C SER A 602 3.78 -25.85 -11.46
N SER A 603 4.06 -26.42 -12.62
CA SER A 603 4.02 -27.87 -12.87
C SER A 603 5.35 -28.57 -12.58
N MET A 604 6.42 -27.83 -12.24
CA MET A 604 7.74 -28.40 -12.02
C MET A 604 7.82 -29.18 -10.72
N ASN A 605 8.22 -30.45 -10.84
CA ASN A 605 8.44 -31.38 -9.74
C ASN A 605 9.95 -31.64 -9.50
N GLY A 606 10.79 -30.61 -9.64
CA GLY A 606 12.21 -30.70 -9.34
C GLY A 606 12.50 -30.75 -7.83
N VAL A 607 13.77 -30.90 -7.49
CA VAL A 607 14.28 -30.66 -6.13
C VAL A 607 15.34 -29.56 -6.22
N TRP A 608 15.11 -28.46 -5.50
CA TRP A 608 16.00 -27.32 -5.44
C TRP A 608 16.89 -27.42 -4.21
N GLU A 609 18.19 -27.22 -4.36
CA GLU A 609 19.18 -27.16 -3.28
C GLU A 609 19.71 -25.74 -3.11
N LEU A 610 19.78 -25.28 -1.87
CA LEU A 610 20.62 -24.17 -1.44
C LEU A 610 21.89 -24.73 -0.77
N ASP A 611 23.04 -24.58 -1.42
CA ASP A 611 24.35 -24.76 -0.77
C ASP A 611 24.61 -23.50 0.07
N ILE A 612 24.54 -23.61 1.40
CA ILE A 612 24.61 -22.46 2.31
C ILE A 612 26.07 -22.00 2.47
N ASN A 613 27.06 -22.89 2.33
CA ASN A 613 28.48 -22.51 2.27
C ASN A 613 28.77 -21.63 1.05
N LYS A 614 27.99 -21.78 -0.03
CA LYS A 614 28.08 -20.97 -1.23
C LYS A 614 26.96 -19.93 -1.37
N LEU A 615 25.96 -19.90 -0.49
CA LEU A 615 24.75 -19.07 -0.63
C LEU A 615 24.21 -19.08 -2.08
N LYS A 616 24.13 -20.27 -2.69
CA LYS A 616 23.80 -20.45 -4.10
C LYS A 616 22.76 -21.56 -4.26
N TRP A 617 21.75 -21.29 -5.08
CA TRP A 617 20.73 -22.24 -5.49
C TRP A 617 21.16 -23.04 -6.72
N SER A 618 20.74 -24.31 -6.75
CA SER A 618 20.96 -25.22 -7.87
C SER A 618 19.92 -26.34 -7.90
N VAL A 619 19.82 -26.99 -9.05
CA VAL A 619 18.93 -28.13 -9.31
C VAL A 619 19.62 -29.41 -8.87
N GLU A 620 19.18 -29.94 -7.73
CA GLU A 620 19.58 -31.24 -7.17
C GLU A 620 18.86 -32.40 -7.88
N SER A 621 17.60 -32.17 -8.27
CA SER A 621 16.85 -33.04 -9.15
C SER A 621 16.12 -32.25 -10.24
N MET A 622 16.32 -32.66 -11.50
CA MET A 622 15.56 -32.13 -12.62
C MET A 622 14.07 -32.42 -12.46
N PRO A 623 13.17 -31.52 -12.90
CA PRO A 623 11.78 -31.87 -13.16
C PRO A 623 11.66 -33.09 -14.10
N SER A 624 10.49 -33.70 -14.09
CA SER A 624 10.05 -34.60 -15.14
C SER A 624 9.88 -33.80 -16.44
N ASP A 625 10.41 -34.33 -17.53
CA ASP A 625 10.22 -33.78 -18.87
C ASP A 625 8.79 -34.12 -19.36
N PRO A 626 7.96 -33.12 -19.69
CA PRO A 626 6.57 -33.33 -20.08
C PRO A 626 6.38 -33.89 -21.50
N ASP A 627 7.45 -33.91 -22.30
CA ASP A 627 7.48 -34.34 -23.71
C ASP A 627 8.48 -35.49 -23.96
N ALA A 628 9.05 -36.07 -22.89
CA ALA A 628 9.91 -37.24 -22.97
C ALA A 628 9.18 -38.45 -23.58
N LEU A 629 9.78 -39.04 -24.62
CA LEU A 629 9.18 -40.13 -25.40
C LEU A 629 8.83 -41.35 -24.52
N GLY A 630 7.56 -41.73 -24.50
CA GLY A 630 7.00 -42.81 -23.67
C GLY A 630 6.62 -42.38 -22.24
N TYR A 631 6.85 -41.13 -21.87
CA TYR A 631 6.51 -40.52 -20.58
C TYR A 631 5.76 -39.18 -20.74
N GLU A 632 5.21 -38.92 -21.92
CA GLU A 632 4.55 -37.67 -22.27
C GLU A 632 3.36 -37.40 -21.36
N TRP A 633 3.24 -36.15 -20.90
CA TRP A 633 2.09 -35.73 -20.11
C TRP A 633 0.87 -35.50 -21.01
N SER A 634 -0.30 -35.94 -20.58
CA SER A 634 -1.53 -35.71 -21.34
C SER A 634 -1.89 -34.22 -21.43
N ASP A 635 -2.50 -33.82 -22.54
CA ASP A 635 -3.05 -32.47 -22.73
C ASP A 635 -4.00 -32.08 -21.60
N SER A 636 -4.75 -33.03 -21.04
CA SER A 636 -5.66 -32.78 -19.92
C SER A 636 -4.94 -32.39 -18.62
N TYR A 637 -3.72 -32.88 -18.40
CA TYR A 637 -2.89 -32.48 -17.26
C TYR A 637 -2.18 -31.15 -17.54
N LYS A 638 -1.58 -31.01 -18.73
CA LYS A 638 -0.94 -29.77 -19.21
C LYS A 638 -1.89 -28.56 -19.12
N ASN A 639 -3.17 -28.74 -19.44
CA ASN A 639 -4.20 -27.70 -19.41
C ASN A 639 -5.08 -27.71 -18.13
N SER A 640 -4.73 -28.48 -17.09
CA SER A 640 -5.61 -28.70 -15.93
C SER A 640 -5.79 -27.48 -15.02
N GLY A 641 -4.81 -26.57 -14.98
CA GLY A 641 -4.69 -25.56 -13.92
C GLY A 641 -4.47 -26.15 -12.52
N SER A 642 -4.17 -27.45 -12.40
CA SER A 642 -3.86 -28.12 -11.13
C SER A 642 -2.86 -29.26 -11.28
N PHE A 643 -1.59 -28.95 -11.06
CA PHE A 643 -0.49 -29.91 -11.20
C PHE A 643 -0.25 -30.79 -9.96
N THR A 644 -1.22 -30.90 -9.04
CA THR A 644 -1.09 -31.71 -7.81
C THR A 644 -1.43 -33.19 -8.00
N LYS A 645 -2.12 -33.56 -9.08
CA LYS A 645 -2.55 -34.93 -9.36
C LYS A 645 -2.53 -35.22 -10.86
N TYR A 646 -1.92 -36.34 -11.25
CA TYR A 646 -1.91 -36.81 -12.63
C TYR A 646 -3.06 -37.80 -12.85
N HIS A 647 -4.08 -37.42 -13.63
CA HIS A 647 -5.32 -38.20 -13.82
C HIS A 647 -5.97 -38.70 -12.52
N GLY A 648 -5.90 -37.90 -11.45
CA GLY A 648 -6.41 -38.28 -10.11
C GLY A 648 -5.45 -39.12 -9.26
N GLY A 649 -4.35 -39.62 -9.84
CA GLY A 649 -3.25 -40.29 -9.15
C GLY A 649 -2.16 -39.32 -8.67
N TYR A 650 -1.20 -39.87 -7.93
CA TYR A 650 -0.08 -39.15 -7.29
C TYR A 650 1.27 -39.47 -7.93
N THR A 651 1.29 -39.80 -9.22
CA THR A 651 2.49 -40.28 -9.91
C THR A 651 2.40 -39.85 -11.39
N LEU A 652 3.44 -39.20 -11.88
CA LEU A 652 3.61 -38.82 -13.29
C LEU A 652 3.98 -40.05 -14.14
N PRO A 653 3.92 -39.97 -15.48
CA PRO A 653 4.23 -41.12 -16.36
C PRO A 653 5.61 -41.74 -16.11
N ASP A 654 6.61 -40.94 -15.76
CA ASP A 654 7.99 -41.35 -15.45
C ASP A 654 8.17 -41.97 -14.04
N GLY A 655 7.08 -42.15 -13.29
CA GLY A 655 7.10 -42.68 -11.94
C GLY A 655 7.41 -41.66 -10.84
N ARG A 656 7.63 -40.37 -11.17
CA ARG A 656 7.97 -39.35 -10.17
C ARG A 656 6.73 -38.71 -9.52
N PRO A 657 6.89 -38.06 -8.35
CA PRO A 657 5.82 -37.29 -7.73
C PRO A 657 5.40 -36.09 -8.60
N PRO A 658 4.12 -35.70 -8.62
CA PRO A 658 3.68 -34.43 -9.18
C PRO A 658 4.13 -33.25 -8.30
N SER A 659 4.13 -32.03 -8.87
CA SER A 659 4.40 -30.79 -8.14
C SER A 659 3.29 -30.52 -7.11
N GLN A 660 3.65 -30.05 -5.91
CA GLN A 660 2.68 -29.90 -4.82
C GLN A 660 3.08 -28.88 -3.76
N HIS A 661 2.06 -28.30 -3.12
CA HIS A 661 2.23 -27.61 -1.84
C HIS A 661 2.66 -28.61 -0.78
N THR A 662 3.70 -28.29 0.00
CA THR A 662 4.29 -29.20 1.00
C THR A 662 4.22 -28.68 2.44
N TYR A 663 3.95 -27.37 2.62
CA TYR A 663 3.87 -26.67 3.90
C TYR A 663 5.08 -26.98 4.80
N GLY A 664 4.96 -26.99 6.13
CA GLY A 664 6.04 -27.42 7.01
C GLY A 664 6.34 -28.93 6.96
N GLY A 665 5.67 -29.67 6.09
CA GLY A 665 5.65 -31.14 6.05
C GLY A 665 6.83 -31.77 5.32
N VAL A 666 8.01 -31.15 5.37
CA VAL A 666 9.24 -31.55 4.65
C VAL A 666 10.36 -31.80 5.65
N PHE A 667 11.03 -32.95 5.56
CA PHE A 667 12.16 -33.28 6.45
C PHE A 667 13.24 -34.10 5.73
N LYS A 668 14.42 -34.19 6.35
CA LYS A 668 15.52 -35.09 5.95
C LYS A 668 15.69 -36.20 6.99
N SER A 669 15.90 -37.42 6.54
CA SER A 669 16.22 -38.58 7.39
C SER A 669 17.28 -39.44 6.71
N GLY A 670 18.49 -39.46 7.29
CA GLY A 670 19.66 -39.97 6.57
C GLY A 670 19.84 -39.21 5.25
N ASP A 671 19.93 -39.94 4.14
CA ASP A 671 20.03 -39.37 2.79
C ASP A 671 18.67 -39.12 2.11
N TRP A 672 17.55 -39.40 2.77
CA TRP A 672 16.21 -39.23 2.21
C TRP A 672 15.61 -37.87 2.56
N LEU A 673 15.26 -37.09 1.55
CA LEU A 673 14.29 -36.00 1.66
C LEU A 673 12.89 -36.60 1.57
N VAL A 674 12.00 -36.24 2.49
CA VAL A 674 10.65 -36.80 2.58
C VAL A 674 9.61 -35.69 2.73
N THR A 675 8.48 -35.82 2.05
CA THR A 675 7.29 -34.97 2.26
C THR A 675 6.13 -35.78 2.81
N THR A 676 5.32 -35.16 3.68
CA THR A 676 4.21 -35.82 4.39
C THR A 676 2.85 -35.73 3.68
N ARG A 677 2.61 -34.73 2.83
CA ARG A 677 1.29 -34.52 2.20
C ARG A 677 0.94 -35.64 1.21
N ASN A 678 -0.32 -36.09 1.24
CA ASN A 678 -0.93 -37.15 0.42
C ASN A 678 -0.30 -38.54 0.61
N ARG A 679 0.97 -38.68 0.22
CA ARG A 679 1.78 -39.91 0.22
C ARG A 679 3.16 -39.65 0.79
N ARG A 680 3.87 -40.70 1.19
CA ARG A 680 5.30 -40.63 1.50
C ARG A 680 6.04 -40.57 0.17
N PHE A 681 6.22 -39.35 -0.33
CA PHE A 681 7.17 -39.10 -1.40
C PHE A 681 8.55 -38.93 -0.77
N ALA A 682 9.51 -39.72 -1.23
CA ALA A 682 10.88 -39.69 -0.73
C ALA A 682 11.89 -39.69 -1.88
N TYR A 683 12.95 -38.90 -1.74
CA TYR A 683 14.04 -38.78 -2.70
C TYR A 683 15.38 -38.96 -1.98
N ASN A 684 16.23 -39.84 -2.48
CA ASN A 684 17.56 -40.06 -1.93
C ASN A 684 18.58 -39.14 -2.61
N ILE A 685 19.20 -38.22 -1.87
CA ILE A 685 20.14 -37.23 -2.42
C ILE A 685 21.46 -37.85 -2.93
N VAL A 686 21.79 -39.07 -2.49
CA VAL A 686 23.01 -39.80 -2.88
C VAL A 686 22.74 -40.72 -4.06
N THR A 687 21.75 -41.63 -3.95
CA THR A 687 21.43 -42.62 -4.99
C THR A 687 20.53 -42.09 -6.10
N LYS A 688 19.92 -40.91 -5.91
CA LYS A 688 18.95 -40.27 -6.81
C LYS A 688 17.67 -41.10 -7.05
N GLU A 689 17.39 -42.04 -6.14
CA GLU A 689 16.21 -42.91 -6.12
C GLU A 689 14.96 -42.15 -5.61
N TYR A 690 13.79 -42.47 -6.19
CA TYR A 690 12.49 -41.99 -5.71
C TYR A 690 11.69 -43.15 -5.11
N LYS A 691 10.95 -42.86 -4.04
CA LYS A 691 9.90 -43.75 -3.51
C LYS A 691 8.60 -42.98 -3.35
N ILE A 692 7.49 -43.67 -3.65
CA ILE A 692 6.13 -43.18 -3.47
C ILE A 692 5.36 -44.27 -2.74
N GLU A 693 5.11 -44.06 -1.46
CA GLU A 693 4.46 -45.04 -0.59
C GLU A 693 3.20 -44.45 0.06
N GLU A 694 2.22 -45.30 0.34
CA GLU A 694 1.02 -44.88 1.06
C GLU A 694 1.32 -44.74 2.55
N TRP A 695 0.98 -43.59 3.15
CA TRP A 695 1.07 -43.44 4.60
C TRP A 695 0.12 -44.41 5.30
N SER A 696 0.57 -44.91 6.44
CA SER A 696 -0.17 -45.80 7.33
C SER A 696 -0.04 -45.34 8.78
N ARG A 697 -1.10 -45.52 9.55
CA ARG A 697 -1.18 -45.18 10.97
C ARG A 697 -1.74 -46.37 11.75
N ASN A 698 -0.92 -46.94 12.64
CA ASN A 698 -1.26 -48.18 13.35
C ASN A 698 -1.76 -49.30 12.39
N GLY A 699 -1.12 -49.42 11.21
CA GLY A 699 -1.48 -50.38 10.16
C GLY A 699 -2.67 -50.00 9.25
N ALA A 700 -3.42 -48.92 9.53
CA ALA A 700 -4.50 -48.43 8.66
C ALA A 700 -3.98 -47.36 7.68
N HIS A 701 -4.39 -47.40 6.41
CA HIS A 701 -4.02 -46.37 5.44
C HIS A 701 -4.56 -44.98 5.82
N ILE A 702 -3.73 -43.95 5.66
CA ILE A 702 -4.10 -42.54 5.83
C ILE A 702 -3.65 -41.71 4.62
N THR A 703 -4.35 -40.60 4.36
CA THR A 703 -3.95 -39.61 3.35
C THR A 703 -3.79 -38.24 4.01
N PRO A 704 -2.57 -37.79 4.34
CA PRO A 704 -2.37 -36.51 5.00
C PRO A 704 -2.76 -35.31 4.12
N ASP A 705 -3.43 -34.35 4.74
CA ASP A 705 -3.88 -33.06 4.22
C ASP A 705 -2.69 -32.07 4.06
N ILE A 706 -2.97 -30.83 3.67
CA ILE A 706 -1.98 -29.76 3.49
C ILE A 706 -1.30 -29.30 4.79
N HIS A 707 -2.00 -29.31 5.92
CA HIS A 707 -1.57 -28.66 7.17
C HIS A 707 -0.59 -29.51 8.00
N ASN A 708 0.52 -29.95 7.39
CA ASN A 708 1.51 -30.80 8.06
C ASN A 708 2.79 -30.05 8.42
N TYR A 709 3.40 -30.49 9.51
CA TYR A 709 4.70 -30.04 10.00
C TYR A 709 5.50 -31.24 10.47
N ALA A 710 6.80 -31.30 10.19
CA ALA A 710 7.66 -32.42 10.55
C ALA A 710 9.06 -31.96 10.96
N PHE A 711 9.53 -32.43 12.12
CA PHE A 711 10.83 -32.09 12.70
C PHE A 711 11.57 -33.37 13.08
N ALA A 712 12.83 -33.50 12.67
CA ALA A 712 13.66 -34.66 12.96
C ALA A 712 14.42 -34.50 14.29
N TYR A 713 14.48 -35.58 15.06
CA TYR A 713 15.27 -35.71 16.28
C TYR A 713 15.88 -37.11 16.34
N GLY A 714 17.18 -37.20 16.02
CA GLY A 714 17.83 -38.47 15.74
C GLY A 714 17.16 -39.20 14.57
N ASP A 715 16.91 -40.49 14.73
CA ASP A 715 16.20 -41.32 13.75
C ASP A 715 14.66 -41.29 13.90
N VAL A 716 14.09 -40.33 14.64
CA VAL A 716 12.64 -40.19 14.83
C VAL A 716 12.19 -38.82 14.30
N VAL A 717 11.01 -38.75 13.68
CA VAL A 717 10.41 -37.49 13.23
C VAL A 717 9.09 -37.24 13.98
N TYR A 718 8.92 -36.04 14.52
CA TYR A 718 7.73 -35.62 15.26
C TYR A 718 6.97 -34.53 14.51
N GLY A 719 5.65 -34.48 14.63
CA GLY A 719 4.89 -33.47 13.92
C GLY A 719 3.37 -33.59 13.91
N ALA A 720 2.75 -32.64 13.22
CA ALA A 720 1.35 -32.69 12.85
C ALA A 720 1.24 -33.33 11.47
N LEU A 721 0.58 -34.49 11.39
CA LEU A 721 0.22 -35.17 10.15
C LEU A 721 -1.31 -35.32 10.13
N LYS A 722 -2.00 -34.28 9.68
CA LYS A 722 -3.46 -34.19 9.69
C LYS A 722 -4.04 -34.99 8.53
N GLN A 723 -5.09 -35.79 8.73
CA GLN A 723 -5.88 -36.37 7.62
C GLN A 723 -7.11 -35.51 7.32
N ALA A 724 -7.57 -35.50 6.06
CA ALA A 724 -8.77 -34.78 5.67
C ALA A 724 -10.00 -35.29 6.45
N ASN A 725 -10.74 -34.36 7.07
CA ASN A 725 -11.90 -34.58 7.95
C ASN A 725 -11.63 -35.20 9.33
N GLU A 726 -10.37 -35.42 9.72
CA GLU A 726 -10.04 -35.81 11.08
C GLU A 726 -9.82 -34.58 11.97
N TRP A 727 -10.21 -34.72 13.24
CA TRP A 727 -9.81 -33.77 14.28
C TRP A 727 -8.32 -34.03 14.55
N GLY A 728 -7.47 -33.05 14.22
CA GLY A 728 -6.03 -33.23 14.08
C GLY A 728 -5.33 -33.72 15.35
N GLY A 729 -4.14 -34.31 15.18
CA GLY A 729 -3.39 -34.91 16.27
C GLY A 729 -1.88 -34.75 16.14
N TRP A 730 -1.18 -35.09 17.23
CA TRP A 730 0.27 -35.12 17.33
C TRP A 730 0.80 -36.53 17.07
N HIS A 731 1.80 -36.63 16.19
CA HIS A 731 2.27 -37.91 15.65
C HIS A 731 3.79 -38.00 15.74
N LYS A 732 4.30 -39.23 15.74
CA LYS A 732 5.70 -39.53 15.45
C LYS A 732 5.81 -40.56 14.32
N ILE A 733 6.94 -40.52 13.62
CA ILE A 733 7.38 -41.49 12.62
C ILE A 733 8.60 -42.18 13.24
N PRO A 734 8.46 -43.37 13.84
CA PRO A 734 9.55 -44.03 14.58
C PRO A 734 10.70 -44.53 13.71
N ASP A 735 10.44 -44.72 12.42
CA ASP A 735 11.42 -45.07 11.40
C ASP A 735 11.06 -44.30 10.12
N PRO A 736 11.68 -43.14 9.84
CA PRO A 736 11.32 -42.31 8.71
C PRO A 736 11.75 -42.89 7.36
N SER A 737 12.41 -44.05 7.32
CA SER A 737 12.56 -44.84 6.10
C SER A 737 11.27 -45.55 5.68
N LYS A 738 10.30 -45.69 6.61
CA LYS A 738 8.99 -46.33 6.41
C LYS A 738 7.84 -45.30 6.37
N PRO A 739 6.70 -45.65 5.76
CA PRO A 739 5.48 -44.84 5.77
C PRO A 739 4.58 -45.12 6.99
N GLU A 740 5.15 -45.39 8.17
CA GLU A 740 4.40 -45.73 9.39
C GLU A 740 4.42 -44.57 10.39
N VAL A 741 3.24 -44.09 10.76
CA VAL A 741 3.03 -43.02 11.74
C VAL A 741 2.32 -43.57 12.97
N VAL A 742 2.70 -43.08 14.15
CA VAL A 742 2.17 -43.50 15.45
C VAL A 742 1.59 -42.29 16.17
N ASN A 743 0.39 -42.45 16.72
CA ASN A 743 -0.23 -41.43 17.58
C ASN A 743 0.52 -41.34 18.90
N ILE A 744 0.81 -40.11 19.33
CA ILE A 744 1.35 -39.81 20.65
C ILE A 744 0.43 -38.81 21.37
N SER A 745 0.73 -38.50 22.63
CA SER A 745 -0.06 -37.54 23.39
C SER A 745 -0.05 -36.18 22.69
N ALA A 746 -1.24 -35.61 22.49
CA ALA A 746 -1.45 -34.25 22.00
C ALA A 746 -2.11 -33.42 23.10
N PRO A 747 -1.89 -32.09 23.15
CA PRO A 747 -2.62 -31.22 24.05
C PRO A 747 -4.10 -31.10 23.66
N SER A 748 -4.89 -30.49 24.54
CA SER A 748 -6.31 -30.30 24.26
C SER A 748 -6.51 -29.38 23.05
N TYR A 749 -7.59 -29.62 22.30
CA TYR A 749 -8.00 -28.77 21.18
C TYR A 749 -8.24 -27.31 21.57
N ASP A 750 -8.64 -27.08 22.83
CA ASP A 750 -8.86 -25.73 23.37
C ASP A 750 -7.57 -24.94 23.61
N ASP A 751 -6.43 -25.63 23.67
CA ASP A 751 -5.09 -25.08 23.85
C ASP A 751 -4.34 -24.97 22.52
N ILE A 752 -4.28 -26.05 21.73
CA ILE A 752 -3.67 -26.09 20.40
C ILE A 752 -4.67 -26.62 19.38
N ASN A 753 -5.01 -25.80 18.38
CA ASN A 753 -5.96 -26.16 17.32
C ASN A 753 -5.25 -26.92 16.19
N TRP A 754 -5.24 -28.25 16.29
CA TRP A 754 -4.69 -29.16 15.29
C TRP A 754 -5.50 -29.25 13.98
N ASN A 755 -6.71 -28.68 13.90
CA ASN A 755 -7.49 -28.65 12.65
C ASN A 755 -6.99 -27.60 11.66
N GLY A 756 -6.26 -26.60 12.16
CA GLY A 756 -5.71 -25.46 11.44
C GLY A 756 -5.56 -24.26 12.38
N GLY A 757 -4.65 -23.34 12.10
CA GLY A 757 -4.39 -22.20 13.00
C GLY A 757 -3.49 -22.56 14.18
N HIS A 758 -2.56 -23.47 13.94
CA HIS A 758 -1.40 -23.69 14.79
C HIS A 758 -0.13 -23.41 13.96
N ALA A 759 0.93 -22.98 14.62
CA ALA A 759 2.20 -22.64 14.01
C ALA A 759 3.33 -23.28 14.83
N LEU A 760 4.22 -24.02 14.19
CA LEU A 760 5.25 -24.83 14.88
C LEU A 760 6.64 -24.48 14.41
N THR A 761 7.60 -24.44 15.33
CA THR A 761 9.02 -24.36 14.98
C THR A 761 9.85 -25.10 16.02
N GLN A 762 11.05 -25.53 15.64
CA GLN A 762 11.99 -26.18 16.54
C GLN A 762 12.65 -25.12 17.44
N ILE A 763 12.80 -25.42 18.72
CA ILE A 763 13.49 -24.56 19.69
C ILE A 763 14.69 -25.34 20.26
N GLY A 764 15.89 -24.98 19.84
CA GLY A 764 17.07 -25.84 20.02
C GLY A 764 16.99 -27.11 19.15
N PHE A 765 17.60 -28.20 19.61
CA PHE A 765 17.62 -29.48 18.88
C PHE A 765 16.53 -30.46 19.35
N ASP A 766 16.10 -30.38 20.61
CA ASP A 766 15.33 -31.41 21.31
C ASP A 766 13.85 -31.05 21.55
N LYS A 767 13.41 -29.83 21.17
CA LYS A 767 12.07 -29.33 21.49
C LYS A 767 11.38 -28.66 20.31
N ILE A 768 10.05 -28.69 20.30
CA ILE A 768 9.19 -28.02 19.33
C ILE A 768 8.22 -27.12 20.09
N ILE A 769 8.11 -25.85 19.72
CA ILE A 769 7.03 -24.99 20.21
C ILE A 769 5.84 -25.09 19.24
N ALA A 770 4.66 -25.37 19.78
CA ALA A 770 3.39 -25.28 19.06
C ALA A 770 2.60 -24.08 19.60
N ILE A 771 2.29 -23.12 18.72
CA ILE A 771 1.55 -21.90 19.04
C ILE A 771 0.16 -22.02 18.43
N GLY A 772 -0.89 -21.93 19.24
CA GLY A 772 -2.27 -22.24 18.87
C GLY A 772 -3.24 -21.05 18.94
N TYR A 773 -4.52 -21.38 18.76
CA TYR A 773 -5.63 -20.43 18.85
C TYR A 773 -5.71 -19.74 20.22
N LYS A 774 -6.39 -18.58 20.28
CA LYS A 774 -6.51 -17.74 21.50
C LYS A 774 -5.17 -17.26 22.08
N ASN A 775 -4.11 -17.17 21.26
CA ASN A 775 -2.78 -16.68 21.65
C ASN A 775 -2.17 -17.49 22.80
N ARG A 776 -2.07 -18.81 22.62
CA ARG A 776 -1.46 -19.76 23.57
C ARG A 776 -0.32 -20.52 22.91
N TYR A 777 0.60 -21.06 23.69
CA TYR A 777 1.57 -22.03 23.20
C TYR A 777 1.87 -23.13 24.22
N GLN A 778 2.43 -24.23 23.72
CA GLN A 778 3.06 -25.29 24.50
C GLN A 778 4.36 -25.72 23.83
N ILE A 779 5.26 -26.28 24.64
CA ILE A 779 6.52 -26.86 24.18
C ILE A 779 6.42 -28.38 24.30
N PHE A 780 6.71 -29.09 23.21
CA PHE A 780 6.91 -30.53 23.20
C PHE A 780 8.41 -30.83 23.35
N ASP A 781 8.76 -31.67 24.32
CA ASP A 781 10.09 -32.23 24.48
C ASP A 781 10.16 -33.57 23.73
N MET A 782 10.99 -33.63 22.68
CA MET A 782 11.12 -34.81 21.81
C MET A 782 11.91 -35.94 22.45
N ALA A 783 12.76 -35.65 23.44
CA ALA A 783 13.53 -36.66 24.17
C ALA A 783 12.67 -37.36 25.24
N ALA A 784 11.80 -36.60 25.92
CA ALA A 784 10.86 -37.11 26.91
C ALA A 784 9.49 -37.52 26.33
N GLU A 785 9.26 -37.27 25.03
CA GLU A 785 7.96 -37.41 24.34
C GLU A 785 6.78 -36.78 25.11
N SER A 786 6.98 -35.59 25.69
CA SER A 786 6.02 -34.98 26.62
C SER A 786 5.77 -33.50 26.36
N TRP A 787 4.57 -33.04 26.72
CA TRP A 787 4.17 -31.64 26.58
C TRP A 787 4.34 -30.87 27.89
N GLY A 788 4.95 -29.69 27.79
CA GLY A 788 4.98 -28.69 28.85
C GLY A 788 3.61 -28.03 29.09
N PRO A 789 3.50 -27.18 30.13
CA PRO A 789 2.27 -26.50 30.50
C PRO A 789 1.79 -25.53 29.42
N VAL A 790 0.48 -25.27 29.38
CA VAL A 790 -0.15 -24.26 28.53
C VAL A 790 0.27 -22.87 28.98
N THR A 791 0.86 -22.10 28.07
CA THR A 791 1.36 -20.75 28.32
C THR A 791 0.57 -19.73 27.50
N TYR A 792 0.19 -18.61 28.11
CA TYR A 792 -0.58 -17.55 27.48
C TYR A 792 0.36 -16.46 26.94
N ILE A 793 0.16 -16.09 25.67
CA ILE A 793 0.86 -14.98 25.03
C ILE A 793 0.10 -13.69 25.32
N THR A 794 0.83 -12.66 25.73
CA THR A 794 0.32 -11.31 26.02
C THR A 794 0.99 -10.25 25.13
N GLY A 795 0.65 -8.97 25.28
CA GLY A 795 1.21 -7.88 24.47
C GLY A 795 0.52 -7.67 23.12
N ASP A 796 1.29 -7.40 22.08
CA ASP A 796 0.87 -7.05 20.72
C ASP A 796 0.31 -8.27 19.96
N THR A 797 -0.77 -8.84 20.47
CA THR A 797 -1.44 -10.00 19.90
C THR A 797 -2.56 -9.60 18.94
N PRO A 798 -2.75 -10.29 17.79
CA PRO A 798 -3.87 -10.02 16.89
C PRO A 798 -5.20 -10.28 17.58
N SER A 799 -6.14 -9.33 17.45
CA SER A 799 -7.47 -9.38 18.07
C SER A 799 -8.35 -10.54 17.59
N ALA A 800 -8.04 -11.16 16.44
CA ALA A 800 -8.75 -12.32 15.91
C ALA A 800 -8.20 -13.68 16.40
N GLY A 801 -7.07 -13.70 17.12
CA GLY A 801 -6.36 -14.95 17.46
C GLY A 801 -5.74 -15.64 16.23
N TYR A 802 -5.28 -16.89 16.40
CA TYR A 802 -4.64 -17.68 15.34
C TYR A 802 -5.62 -18.52 14.51
N GLY A 803 -6.12 -17.95 13.41
CA GLY A 803 -6.76 -18.74 12.35
C GLY A 803 -5.74 -19.56 11.53
N TYR A 804 -6.22 -20.54 10.77
CA TYR A 804 -5.40 -21.20 9.72
C TYR A 804 -5.00 -20.16 8.65
N GLU A 805 -5.84 -19.15 8.43
CA GLU A 805 -5.50 -17.94 7.70
C GLU A 805 -4.51 -17.01 8.42
N ASN A 806 -3.72 -17.47 9.40
CA ASN A 806 -2.64 -16.71 10.05
C ASN A 806 -1.30 -17.49 10.05
N GLU A 807 -1.10 -18.39 9.08
CA GLU A 807 0.22 -19.01 8.85
C GLU A 807 1.32 -17.94 8.70
N LEU A 808 2.53 -18.30 9.10
CA LEU A 808 3.65 -17.38 9.31
C LEU A 808 4.79 -17.72 8.37
N GLN A 809 5.16 -16.75 7.53
CA GLN A 809 6.31 -16.89 6.62
C GLN A 809 7.63 -16.94 7.39
N GLY A 810 7.73 -16.12 8.44
CA GLY A 810 8.79 -16.16 9.42
C GLY A 810 8.28 -16.85 10.69
N LEU A 811 8.89 -17.97 11.08
CA LEU A 811 8.71 -18.56 12.40
C LEU A 811 9.96 -19.31 12.84
N VAL A 812 10.84 -18.63 13.55
CA VAL A 812 12.19 -19.12 13.86
C VAL A 812 12.60 -18.80 15.30
N TYR A 813 13.28 -19.74 15.94
CA TYR A 813 13.84 -19.55 17.28
C TYR A 813 15.17 -18.78 17.23
N ILE A 814 15.31 -17.79 18.11
CA ILE A 814 16.52 -17.01 18.30
C ILE A 814 16.97 -17.21 19.76
N PRO A 815 18.00 -18.04 20.04
CA PRO A 815 18.34 -18.45 21.40
C PRO A 815 18.84 -17.30 22.28
N ASN A 816 19.54 -16.32 21.70
CA ASN A 816 20.24 -15.27 22.44
C ASN A 816 19.37 -14.02 22.70
N TRP A 817 18.08 -14.05 22.33
CA TRP A 817 17.13 -12.95 22.57
C TRP A 817 16.25 -13.25 23.78
N GLY A 818 16.71 -12.90 24.99
CA GLY A 818 16.06 -13.24 26.28
C GLY A 818 16.64 -14.52 26.91
N ALA A 819 16.43 -14.76 28.21
CA ALA A 819 17.12 -15.88 28.90
C ALA A 819 16.62 -17.27 28.47
N SER A 820 15.37 -17.36 28.02
CA SER A 820 14.77 -18.55 27.39
C SER A 820 14.81 -18.50 25.85
N GLY A 821 15.49 -17.50 25.27
CA GLY A 821 15.39 -17.14 23.87
C GLY A 821 14.00 -16.58 23.47
N SER A 822 13.85 -16.31 22.18
CA SER A 822 12.62 -15.76 21.60
C SER A 822 12.24 -16.44 20.29
N ILE A 823 10.97 -16.34 19.90
CA ILE A 823 10.50 -16.70 18.56
C ILE A 823 10.31 -15.42 17.74
N LEU A 824 11.04 -15.30 16.63
CA LEU A 824 10.84 -14.26 15.64
C LEU A 824 9.78 -14.70 14.62
N ARG A 825 8.81 -13.81 14.35
CA ARG A 825 7.55 -14.14 13.67
C ARG A 825 7.19 -13.10 12.61
N GLN A 826 6.66 -13.53 11.46
CA GLN A 826 6.07 -12.64 10.46
C GLN A 826 4.70 -13.15 10.00
N TYR A 827 3.65 -12.33 10.12
CA TYR A 827 2.29 -12.70 9.75
C TYR A 827 1.99 -12.51 8.26
N MET A 828 1.17 -13.40 7.68
CA MET A 828 0.75 -13.31 6.27
C MET A 828 -0.63 -12.67 6.03
N TYR A 829 -1.40 -12.37 7.08
CA TYR A 829 -2.81 -11.96 6.96
C TYR A 829 -3.26 -10.93 8.03
N GLY A 830 -4.48 -10.42 7.85
CA GLY A 830 -5.10 -9.41 8.71
C GLY A 830 -4.34 -8.08 8.78
N SER A 831 -4.60 -7.30 9.84
CA SER A 831 -3.92 -6.03 10.13
C SER A 831 -2.45 -6.17 10.56
N SER A 832 -1.97 -7.42 10.71
CA SER A 832 -0.60 -7.77 11.08
C SER A 832 0.26 -8.21 9.88
N LYS A 833 -0.34 -8.35 8.69
CA LYS A 833 0.33 -8.83 7.48
C LYS A 833 1.62 -8.07 7.17
N GLY A 834 2.71 -8.81 6.95
CA GLY A 834 4.05 -8.31 6.66
C GLY A 834 4.82 -7.79 7.88
N LYS A 835 4.16 -7.53 9.02
CA LYS A 835 4.81 -7.04 10.24
C LYS A 835 5.52 -8.16 10.98
N TRP A 836 6.61 -7.77 11.66
CA TRP A 836 7.43 -8.66 12.46
C TRP A 836 7.10 -8.52 13.94
N PHE A 837 7.21 -9.64 14.66
CA PHE A 837 6.94 -9.72 16.08
C PHE A 837 7.94 -10.67 16.74
N VAL A 838 8.30 -10.36 17.98
CA VAL A 838 9.11 -11.24 18.84
C VAL A 838 8.22 -11.73 19.96
N LEU A 839 8.06 -13.05 20.07
CA LEU A 839 7.52 -13.70 21.26
C LEU A 839 8.69 -14.10 22.16
N ASP A 840 8.81 -13.41 23.29
CA ASP A 840 9.82 -13.68 24.30
C ASP A 840 9.37 -14.86 25.17
N LEU A 841 10.18 -15.93 25.25
CA LEU A 841 9.79 -17.19 25.92
C LEU A 841 10.03 -17.19 27.44
N GLU A 842 10.60 -16.12 27.98
CA GLU A 842 10.78 -15.92 29.43
C GLU A 842 9.58 -15.16 30.00
N THR A 843 9.17 -14.09 29.32
CA THR A 843 8.08 -13.20 29.74
C THR A 843 6.72 -13.56 29.17
N ASN A 844 6.67 -14.33 28.08
CA ASN A 844 5.47 -14.67 27.30
C ASN A 844 4.80 -13.43 26.66
N ILE A 845 5.56 -12.34 26.51
CA ILE A 845 5.10 -11.11 25.86
C ILE A 845 5.47 -11.20 24.39
N GLN A 846 4.48 -10.98 23.52
CA GLN A 846 4.71 -10.69 22.12
C GLN A 846 4.78 -9.18 21.93
N THR A 847 5.84 -8.72 21.26
CA THR A 847 6.05 -7.31 20.93
C THR A 847 6.21 -7.16 19.43
N ALA A 848 5.55 -6.16 18.83
CA ALA A 848 5.78 -5.79 17.44
C ALA A 848 7.18 -5.17 17.29
N ILE A 849 7.92 -5.59 16.26
CA ILE A 849 9.25 -5.04 15.96
C ILE A 849 9.34 -4.61 14.50
N ALA A 850 10.25 -3.68 14.22
CA ALA A 850 10.75 -3.44 12.87
C ALA A 850 12.08 -4.18 12.73
N LEU A 851 12.27 -4.90 11.62
CA LEU A 851 13.62 -5.35 11.23
C LEU A 851 14.35 -4.16 10.62
N GLU A 852 15.54 -3.85 11.14
CA GLU A 852 16.40 -2.85 10.52
C GLU A 852 17.03 -3.43 9.25
N GLY A 853 17.32 -2.55 8.29
CA GLY A 853 18.09 -2.89 7.11
C GLY A 853 17.29 -3.29 5.88
N SER A 854 17.69 -4.38 5.22
CA SER A 854 17.11 -4.81 3.94
C SER A 854 15.67 -5.29 4.11
N PRO A 855 14.74 -4.91 3.21
CA PRO A 855 13.33 -5.22 3.38
C PRO A 855 13.13 -6.69 3.06
N ILE A 856 12.76 -7.48 4.07
CA ILE A 856 12.27 -8.82 3.83
C ILE A 856 10.85 -8.71 3.27
N GLN A 857 10.71 -8.92 1.95
CA GLN A 857 9.40 -9.01 1.33
C GLN A 857 8.61 -10.17 1.95
N TYR A 858 7.40 -9.89 2.40
CA TYR A 858 6.45 -10.95 2.68
C TYR A 858 5.84 -11.42 1.35
N THR A 859 5.39 -12.67 1.30
CA THR A 859 4.61 -13.24 0.20
C THR A 859 3.28 -13.73 0.75
N PRO A 860 2.20 -13.74 -0.05
CA PRO A 860 0.88 -14.11 0.45
C PRO A 860 0.65 -15.62 0.65
N TRP A 861 1.58 -16.52 0.29
CA TRP A 861 1.29 -17.94 0.01
C TRP A 861 2.38 -18.94 0.46
N VAL A 862 3.07 -18.75 1.58
CA VAL A 862 4.35 -19.47 1.84
C VAL A 862 4.35 -20.43 3.02
N GLY A 863 4.97 -21.58 2.81
CA GLY A 863 5.49 -22.42 3.88
C GLY A 863 6.82 -21.88 4.44
N GLN A 864 7.37 -22.55 5.44
CA GLN A 864 8.56 -22.09 6.16
C GLN A 864 9.81 -22.11 5.27
N LYS A 865 10.40 -20.92 5.04
CA LYS A 865 11.65 -20.68 4.28
C LYS A 865 12.64 -19.82 5.06
N VAL A 866 12.52 -19.87 6.38
CA VAL A 866 13.42 -19.24 7.35
C VAL A 866 13.95 -20.32 8.27
N PHE A 867 15.22 -20.22 8.63
CA PHE A 867 15.86 -21.15 9.56
C PHE A 867 17.11 -20.51 10.17
N THR A 868 17.49 -20.96 11.36
CA THR A 868 18.81 -20.68 11.95
C THR A 868 19.82 -21.73 11.54
N ILE A 869 21.07 -21.33 11.39
CA ILE A 869 22.20 -22.23 11.14
C ILE A 869 23.50 -21.64 11.71
N GLU A 870 24.34 -22.50 12.29
CA GLU A 870 25.74 -22.18 12.58
C GLU A 870 26.56 -22.29 11.27
N ILE A 871 27.29 -21.24 10.88
CA ILE A 871 28.13 -21.25 9.69
C ILE A 871 29.28 -20.24 9.84
N GLY A 872 30.50 -20.53 9.36
CA GLY A 872 31.62 -19.56 9.39
C GLY A 872 32.01 -19.02 10.79
N GLY A 873 31.70 -19.77 11.85
CA GLY A 873 31.86 -19.32 13.23
C GLY A 873 30.87 -18.24 13.68
N ILE A 874 29.73 -18.11 13.00
CA ILE A 874 28.58 -17.29 13.42
C ILE A 874 27.32 -18.17 13.54
N THR A 875 26.34 -17.71 14.32
CA THR A 875 24.96 -18.21 14.22
C THR A 875 24.17 -17.23 13.35
N ALA A 876 23.45 -17.70 12.33
CA ALA A 876 22.72 -16.83 11.42
C ALA A 876 21.31 -17.33 11.12
N MET A 877 20.35 -16.41 11.02
CA MET A 877 19.07 -16.65 10.33
C MET A 877 19.28 -16.46 8.83
N ILE A 878 18.94 -17.48 8.05
CA ILE A 878 18.79 -17.39 6.59
C ILE A 878 17.30 -17.29 6.27
N TYR A 879 16.94 -16.38 5.37
CA TYR A 879 15.57 -16.18 4.93
C TYR A 879 15.53 -16.08 3.40
N THR A 880 14.75 -16.95 2.74
CA THR A 880 14.55 -16.85 1.29
C THR A 880 13.20 -16.23 0.96
N SER A 881 13.23 -15.08 0.28
CA SER A 881 12.04 -14.37 -0.17
C SER A 881 11.96 -14.35 -1.69
N VAL A 882 10.82 -14.76 -2.21
CA VAL A 882 10.50 -14.61 -3.63
C VAL A 882 9.07 -14.06 -3.73
N ARG A 883 8.83 -13.04 -4.56
CA ARG A 883 7.52 -12.46 -4.91
C ARG A 883 7.61 -11.91 -6.34
N SER A 884 6.48 -11.63 -7.00
CA SER A 884 6.50 -10.96 -8.31
C SER A 884 7.44 -9.74 -8.29
N GLY A 885 8.45 -9.73 -9.17
CA GLY A 885 9.49 -8.69 -9.26
C GLY A 885 10.65 -8.78 -8.24
N VAL A 886 10.62 -9.69 -7.26
CA VAL A 886 11.68 -9.81 -6.23
C VAL A 886 12.05 -11.26 -5.97
N SER A 887 13.33 -11.59 -6.09
CA SER A 887 13.89 -12.90 -5.77
C SER A 887 15.21 -12.66 -5.04
N GLN A 888 15.28 -13.02 -3.76
CA GLN A 888 16.45 -12.75 -2.92
C GLN A 888 16.56 -13.72 -1.72
N THR A 889 17.79 -14.00 -1.31
CA THR A 889 18.09 -14.53 0.03
C THR A 889 18.62 -13.40 0.91
N SER A 890 18.16 -13.35 2.16
CA SER A 890 18.57 -12.40 3.19
C SER A 890 19.20 -13.15 4.37
N ILE A 891 20.05 -12.45 5.11
CA ILE A 891 20.77 -12.99 6.27
C ILE A 891 20.74 -12.01 7.46
N MET A 892 20.61 -12.55 8.66
CA MET A 892 20.76 -11.83 9.92
C MET A 892 21.69 -12.66 10.82
N ARG A 893 22.83 -12.09 11.22
CA ARG A 893 23.72 -12.74 12.19
C ARG A 893 23.13 -12.57 13.60
N ILE A 894 23.05 -13.65 14.34
CA ILE A 894 22.51 -13.74 15.72
C ILE A 894 23.65 -13.76 16.75
N GLU A 895 24.80 -14.35 16.39
CA GLU A 895 26.01 -14.51 17.21
C GLU A 895 27.25 -14.48 16.32
#